data_AF-A0A971WCP0-F1
#
_entry.id   AF-A0A971WCP0-F1
#
_cell.length_a   1.000
_cell.length_b   1.000
_cell.length_c   1.000
_cell.angle_alpha   90.00
_cell.angle_beta   90.00
_cell.angle_gamma   90.00
#
_symmetry.space_group_name_H-M   'P 1'
#
loop_
_entity.id
_entity.type
_entity.pdbx_description
1 polymer ?
#
loop_
_entity_poly.entity_id
_entity_poly.type
_entity_poly.pdbx_seq_one_letter_code
_entity_poly.pdbx_strand_id
1 'polypeptide(L)'
;MLPNSCDKFESKLFKTPDTFHRPVYMWCWNAPITAEMLIAQLRELHAAGGGGVMIVPEPPEFRPTTMKTTLSPAYMTKEYLEIYGAVAAEADKLGMKIWFYDEGGWPSGSACGKVTKKYPHLASKKLIQEQKTIKKGDLIKAEALASFLYGDEGSGRVYNGETAAFDGLLVNISVHMSKGSSEPLYPDLLNPEAVQAFIEIGCAPYIPYIGQYASKTVPMLFTDETRVANPPWSDDFAQAFLREKGYDIIERLNELFEADEKTAQTRIDYFDFWSKRFAKTFFGAMRTWCNQNDMAFGGHLGGDDSLDCIKRHGYGHPLRMYREMDVPGIDTILRQIFPGGRRGQKLIQDRKNTDFAPNYHFPRWASSVARQAGSPWVLSESFAVYGQGLTPTQMKWIVNYQLVRGITLFCAATLASSVSGPYMANERPVQTPKSPMWRFLSAFHDYTARLSTLLSLGTPLVKTALYMPVRDVWSNTQQSLKVIEEYDALADKLERKRIDFDVVDDDALESAGIKDGRLCVGKMCYEELVLPKCMHMIPAAAQKLEAFKKVGGKVLTGVKTLHSLLIIEPAQARVSLTVRKLKNGRLYFIVNENEMEVSLSALFPEKKPPVLLDPQTGKAFALEHTVGEDGIKTALILPFAGSAAILFPDKTMPGLPSSALKLKQKFKNVIVLDKGWQFAKTESFVIGQQEFEHEKLTEKPMPAVLGPWASYTGEDFSGGGEYSVDFDLPAGIAGKRVVLSFGKVEYACRACLNGKELGLCAWPPFEFDVSKLLKNGKNSLKVTVFNTPANQYVHTKSFEKWDRATIGRYHPNTLVFEREMLGGGLFGRVALYVK
;
A
#
# COMPACT_ATOMS: atom_id res chain seq x y z
N MET A 1 -24.11 0.96 -3.72
CA MET A 1 -22.99 1.16 -2.77
C MET A 1 -22.29 -0.15 -2.39
N LEU A 2 -21.08 -0.05 -1.82
CA LEU A 2 -20.15 -1.15 -1.47
C LEU A 2 -20.83 -2.32 -0.70
N PRO A 3 -20.25 -3.53 -0.74
CA PRO A 3 -20.76 -4.65 0.05
C PRO A 3 -20.90 -4.29 1.54
N ASN A 4 -21.98 -4.73 2.17
CA ASN A 4 -22.15 -4.57 3.61
C ASN A 4 -21.12 -5.43 4.35
N SER A 5 -20.59 -4.90 5.46
CA SER A 5 -19.70 -5.67 6.32
C SER A 5 -20.46 -6.85 6.94
N CYS A 6 -19.87 -8.05 6.87
CA CYS A 6 -20.40 -9.21 7.58
C CYS A 6 -19.84 -9.23 9.00
N ASP A 7 -20.67 -9.44 10.00
CA ASP A 7 -20.27 -9.40 11.41
C ASP A 7 -19.91 -10.77 12.00
N LYS A 8 -20.03 -11.84 11.21
CA LYS A 8 -19.85 -13.23 11.62
C LYS A 8 -18.97 -13.99 10.64
N PHE A 9 -18.27 -15.00 11.14
CA PHE A 9 -17.56 -15.95 10.29
C PHE A 9 -18.51 -16.97 9.67
N GLU A 10 -18.34 -17.22 8.36
CA GLU A 10 -18.98 -18.33 7.64
C GLU A 10 -17.93 -19.07 6.81
N SER A 11 -17.92 -20.41 6.86
CA SER A 11 -16.92 -21.21 6.13
C SER A 11 -16.94 -20.97 4.62
N LYS A 12 -18.09 -20.63 4.03
CA LYS A 12 -18.22 -20.36 2.60
C LYS A 12 -17.45 -19.10 2.20
N LEU A 13 -17.58 -18.01 2.96
CA LEU A 13 -16.88 -16.74 2.71
C LEU A 13 -15.35 -16.91 2.71
N PHE A 14 -14.83 -17.77 3.60
CA PHE A 14 -13.40 -18.06 3.65
C PHE A 14 -12.92 -18.99 2.51
N LYS A 15 -13.71 -19.99 2.12
CA LYS A 15 -13.31 -20.94 1.07
C LYS A 15 -13.36 -20.29 -0.31
N THR A 16 -14.41 -19.53 -0.57
CA THR A 16 -14.70 -18.89 -1.85
C THR A 16 -14.99 -17.41 -1.58
N PRO A 17 -13.94 -16.58 -1.40
CA PRO A 17 -14.12 -15.15 -1.16
C PRO A 17 -14.75 -14.48 -2.38
N ASP A 18 -15.56 -13.45 -2.13
CA ASP A 18 -16.12 -12.62 -3.20
C ASP A 18 -15.01 -11.93 -3.99
N THR A 19 -15.22 -11.75 -5.30
CA THR A 19 -14.25 -11.09 -6.20
C THR A 19 -13.90 -9.68 -5.74
N PHE A 20 -14.78 -8.98 -5.01
CA PHE A 20 -14.51 -7.68 -4.41
C PHE A 20 -13.28 -7.68 -3.47
N HIS A 21 -12.97 -8.81 -2.82
CA HIS A 21 -11.80 -8.93 -1.95
C HIS A 21 -10.53 -9.34 -2.69
N ARG A 22 -10.62 -9.74 -3.97
CA ARG A 22 -9.44 -10.08 -4.76
C ARG A 22 -8.70 -8.80 -5.16
N PRO A 23 -7.36 -8.83 -5.24
CA PRO A 23 -6.60 -7.69 -5.73
C PRO A 23 -7.09 -7.24 -7.11
N VAL A 24 -7.24 -5.93 -7.27
CA VAL A 24 -7.33 -5.31 -8.60
C VAL A 24 -5.94 -4.94 -9.08
N TYR A 25 -5.78 -4.67 -10.36
CA TYR A 25 -4.50 -4.28 -10.93
C TYR A 25 -4.52 -2.89 -11.54
N MET A 26 -3.53 -2.06 -11.22
CA MET A 26 -3.28 -0.82 -11.94
C MET A 26 -2.96 -1.18 -13.39
N TRP A 27 -3.81 -0.76 -14.33
CA TRP A 27 -3.73 -1.14 -15.74
C TRP A 27 -3.55 0.10 -16.61
N CYS A 28 -2.29 0.36 -16.96
CA CYS A 28 -1.88 1.50 -17.75
C CYS A 28 -2.30 1.32 -19.21
N TRP A 29 -3.16 2.20 -19.72
CA TRP A 29 -3.46 2.29 -21.15
C TRP A 29 -2.50 3.31 -21.78
N ASN A 30 -1.44 2.80 -22.39
CA ASN A 30 -0.22 3.54 -22.72
C ASN A 30 0.14 3.53 -24.23
N ALA A 31 -0.62 2.81 -25.06
CA ALA A 31 -0.37 2.63 -26.49
C ALA A 31 -1.70 2.58 -27.26
N PRO A 32 -1.72 2.45 -28.60
CA PRO A 32 -2.96 2.24 -29.33
C PRO A 32 -3.77 1.06 -28.78
N ILE A 33 -5.04 1.30 -28.45
CA ILE A 33 -5.94 0.34 -27.84
C ILE A 33 -7.15 0.03 -28.72
N THR A 34 -7.65 -1.19 -28.61
CA THR A 34 -8.95 -1.60 -29.14
C THR A 34 -9.73 -2.35 -28.05
N ALA A 35 -11.06 -2.34 -28.12
CA ALA A 35 -11.88 -3.09 -27.19
C ALA A 35 -11.55 -4.60 -27.20
N GLU A 36 -11.32 -5.17 -28.38
CA GLU A 36 -10.96 -6.59 -28.54
C GLU A 36 -9.67 -6.95 -27.80
N MET A 37 -8.60 -6.16 -27.99
CA MET A 37 -7.31 -6.37 -27.35
C MET A 37 -7.42 -6.28 -25.83
N LEU A 38 -8.08 -5.24 -25.33
CA LEU A 38 -8.23 -5.01 -23.90
C LEU A 38 -9.13 -6.08 -23.25
N ILE A 39 -10.19 -6.50 -23.91
CA ILE A 39 -11.04 -7.62 -23.46
C ILE A 39 -10.22 -8.92 -23.38
N ALA A 40 -9.34 -9.19 -24.34
CA ALA A 40 -8.47 -10.36 -24.29
C ALA A 40 -7.52 -10.32 -23.07
N GLN A 41 -6.87 -9.18 -22.82
CA GLN A 41 -6.02 -8.98 -21.64
C GLN A 41 -6.80 -9.12 -20.33
N LEU A 42 -8.02 -8.58 -20.26
CA LEU A 42 -8.89 -8.71 -19.08
C LEU A 42 -9.25 -10.17 -18.81
N ARG A 43 -9.60 -10.94 -19.85
CA ARG A 43 -9.88 -12.38 -19.73
C ARG A 43 -8.66 -13.19 -19.33
N GLU A 44 -7.47 -12.78 -19.75
CA GLU A 44 -6.21 -13.41 -19.36
C GLU A 44 -5.89 -13.18 -17.88
N LEU A 45 -6.09 -11.96 -17.37
CA LEU A 45 -6.02 -11.65 -15.94
C LEU A 45 -7.07 -12.45 -15.14
N HIS A 46 -8.30 -12.53 -15.64
CA HIS A 46 -9.35 -13.34 -15.04
C HIS A 46 -8.96 -14.81 -14.95
N ALA A 47 -8.38 -15.38 -16.02
CA ALA A 47 -7.89 -16.75 -16.04
C ALA A 47 -6.75 -16.99 -15.04
N ALA A 48 -5.95 -15.97 -14.74
CA ALA A 48 -4.95 -15.98 -13.66
C ALA A 48 -5.55 -15.75 -12.25
N GLY A 49 -6.86 -15.61 -12.13
CA GLY A 49 -7.60 -15.43 -10.87
C GLY A 49 -7.61 -14.00 -10.32
N GLY A 50 -7.29 -13.01 -11.16
CA GLY A 50 -7.31 -11.58 -10.79
C GLY A 50 -8.73 -11.08 -10.49
N GLY A 51 -8.84 -10.11 -9.57
CA GLY A 51 -10.13 -9.60 -9.10
C GLY A 51 -10.74 -8.49 -9.96
N GLY A 52 -9.90 -7.78 -10.72
CA GLY A 52 -10.31 -6.55 -11.37
C GLY A 52 -9.14 -5.70 -11.81
N VAL A 53 -9.46 -4.49 -12.25
CA VAL A 53 -8.48 -3.51 -12.73
C VAL A 53 -8.82 -2.11 -12.21
N MET A 54 -7.81 -1.27 -12.10
CA MET A 54 -7.93 0.18 -12.02
C MET A 54 -7.33 0.73 -13.31
N ILE A 55 -8.18 1.24 -14.21
CA ILE A 55 -7.76 1.63 -15.56
C ILE A 55 -7.09 3.00 -15.49
N VAL A 56 -5.78 3.07 -15.73
CA VAL A 56 -5.00 4.32 -15.69
C VAL A 56 -4.68 4.73 -17.13
N PRO A 57 -5.35 5.75 -17.69
CA PRO A 57 -5.05 6.23 -19.03
C PRO A 57 -3.75 7.03 -19.01
N GLU A 58 -2.81 6.74 -19.89
CA GLU A 58 -1.55 7.50 -20.04
C GLU A 58 -1.52 8.17 -21.43
N PRO A 59 -2.25 9.28 -21.64
CA PRO A 59 -2.25 9.99 -22.92
C PRO A 59 -0.87 10.59 -23.24
N PRO A 60 -0.55 10.89 -24.51
CA PRO A 60 0.76 11.46 -24.87
C PRO A 60 1.09 12.80 -24.17
N GLU A 61 0.07 13.55 -23.76
CA GLU A 61 0.20 14.78 -22.97
C GLU A 61 0.62 14.52 -21.51
N PHE A 62 0.49 13.29 -21.02
CA PHE A 62 0.93 12.92 -19.69
C PHE A 62 2.45 12.73 -19.69
N ARG A 63 3.17 13.59 -18.96
CA ARG A 63 4.64 13.51 -18.78
C ARG A 63 5.42 13.29 -20.09
N PRO A 64 5.20 14.13 -21.14
CA PRO A 64 5.74 13.90 -22.50
C PRO A 64 7.27 13.82 -22.57
N THR A 65 7.96 14.34 -21.54
CA THR A 65 9.42 14.35 -21.44
C THR A 65 10.00 13.26 -20.57
N THR A 66 9.22 12.59 -19.71
CA THR A 66 9.76 11.62 -18.72
C THR A 66 9.08 10.27 -18.75
N MET A 67 7.91 10.16 -19.40
CA MET A 67 7.17 8.92 -19.64
C MET A 67 6.43 9.07 -20.98
N LYS A 68 7.09 8.69 -22.08
CA LYS A 68 6.50 8.83 -23.42
C LYS A 68 5.54 7.68 -23.70
N THR A 69 4.30 8.02 -24.03
CA THR A 69 3.25 7.06 -24.41
C THR A 69 2.63 7.45 -25.75
N THR A 70 1.88 6.53 -26.34
CA THR A 70 1.26 6.69 -27.67
C THR A 70 -0.21 6.31 -27.68
N LEU A 71 -0.89 6.47 -26.54
CA LEU A 71 -2.30 6.11 -26.37
C LEU A 71 -3.17 6.71 -27.48
N SER A 72 -3.90 5.84 -28.18
CA SER A 72 -4.93 6.20 -29.15
C SER A 72 -6.08 5.18 -29.10
N PRO A 73 -7.34 5.57 -29.33
CA PRO A 73 -7.84 6.93 -29.58
C PRO A 73 -7.61 7.88 -28.40
N ALA A 74 -7.63 9.19 -28.67
CA ALA A 74 -7.21 10.19 -27.70
C ALA A 74 -8.11 10.18 -26.44
N TYR A 75 -7.48 10.41 -25.28
CA TYR A 75 -8.15 10.46 -23.98
C TYR A 75 -9.34 11.44 -23.97
N MET A 76 -10.48 10.96 -23.46
CA MET A 76 -11.78 11.64 -23.40
C MET A 76 -12.48 11.91 -24.75
N THR A 77 -12.09 11.20 -25.82
CA THR A 77 -12.91 11.13 -27.03
C THR A 77 -14.04 10.13 -26.90
N LYS A 78 -15.07 10.26 -27.75
CA LYS A 78 -16.20 9.31 -27.80
C LYS A 78 -15.72 7.86 -28.01
N GLU A 79 -14.80 7.65 -28.93
CA GLU A 79 -14.25 6.32 -29.25
C GLU A 79 -13.51 5.70 -28.04
N TYR A 80 -12.71 6.50 -27.33
CA TYR A 80 -12.05 6.08 -26.10
C TYR A 80 -13.08 5.64 -25.03
N LEU A 81 -14.15 6.42 -24.85
CA LEU A 81 -15.20 6.12 -23.87
C LEU A 81 -16.03 4.89 -24.26
N GLU A 82 -16.25 4.66 -25.56
CA GLU A 82 -16.89 3.44 -26.09
C GLU A 82 -16.05 2.19 -25.78
N ILE A 83 -14.72 2.28 -25.95
CA ILE A 83 -13.80 1.19 -25.57
C ILE A 83 -13.86 0.93 -24.06
N TYR A 84 -13.86 1.98 -23.23
CA TYR A 84 -14.01 1.83 -21.77
C TYR A 84 -15.33 1.13 -21.41
N GLY A 85 -16.45 1.55 -22.00
CA GLY A 85 -17.75 0.92 -21.80
C GLY A 85 -17.77 -0.56 -22.19
N ALA A 86 -17.10 -0.94 -23.29
CA ALA A 86 -16.97 -2.33 -23.72
C ALA A 86 -16.17 -3.18 -22.73
N VAL A 87 -15.06 -2.64 -22.19
CA VAL A 87 -14.26 -3.28 -21.15
C VAL A 87 -15.08 -3.45 -19.86
N ALA A 88 -15.84 -2.42 -19.45
CA ALA A 88 -16.73 -2.50 -18.28
C ALA A 88 -17.84 -3.56 -18.45
N ALA A 89 -18.43 -3.65 -19.64
CA ALA A 89 -19.42 -4.67 -19.97
C ALA A 89 -18.82 -6.09 -19.86
N GLU A 90 -17.58 -6.28 -20.30
CA GLU A 90 -16.91 -7.57 -20.18
C GLU A 90 -16.52 -7.89 -18.74
N ALA A 91 -16.02 -6.91 -17.98
CA ALA A 91 -15.76 -7.07 -16.56
C ALA A 91 -17.00 -7.53 -15.78
N ASP A 92 -18.19 -6.98 -16.12
CA ASP A 92 -19.44 -7.40 -15.50
C ASP A 92 -19.78 -8.87 -15.78
N LYS A 93 -19.60 -9.33 -17.02
CA LYS A 93 -19.81 -10.75 -17.40
C LYS A 93 -18.86 -11.68 -16.66
N LEU A 94 -17.61 -11.26 -16.45
CA LEU A 94 -16.60 -12.02 -15.71
C LEU A 94 -16.77 -11.90 -14.19
N GLY A 95 -17.63 -11.01 -13.70
CA GLY A 95 -17.78 -10.71 -12.27
C GLY A 95 -16.59 -9.96 -11.67
N MET A 96 -15.71 -9.40 -12.49
CA MET A 96 -14.55 -8.60 -12.09
C MET A 96 -14.94 -7.19 -11.68
N LYS A 97 -14.05 -6.49 -10.97
CA LYS A 97 -14.24 -5.10 -10.56
C LYS A 97 -13.42 -4.14 -11.41
N ILE A 98 -13.94 -2.94 -11.60
CA ILE A 98 -13.23 -1.79 -12.14
C ILE A 98 -13.23 -0.70 -11.07
N TRP A 99 -12.06 -0.33 -10.57
CA TRP A 99 -11.92 0.89 -9.79
C TRP A 99 -11.79 2.04 -10.79
N PHE A 100 -12.79 2.93 -10.79
CA PHE A 100 -12.84 4.02 -11.76
C PHE A 100 -11.80 5.07 -11.39
N TYR A 101 -10.71 5.12 -12.15
CA TYR A 101 -9.67 6.13 -11.99
C TYR A 101 -10.09 7.45 -12.64
N ASP A 102 -9.95 8.56 -11.94
CA ASP A 102 -10.54 9.86 -12.31
C ASP A 102 -9.64 10.78 -13.16
N GLU A 103 -8.46 10.30 -13.57
CA GLU A 103 -7.43 11.12 -14.21
C GLU A 103 -6.87 10.49 -15.50
N GLY A 104 -6.24 11.31 -16.36
CA GLY A 104 -5.34 10.87 -17.43
C GLY A 104 -3.89 11.04 -16.97
N GLY A 105 -3.32 9.96 -16.41
CA GLY A 105 -2.05 9.96 -15.70
C GLY A 105 -2.23 10.36 -14.24
N TRP A 106 -1.19 10.91 -13.59
CA TRP A 106 -1.25 11.35 -12.19
C TRP A 106 -0.44 12.63 -11.94
N PRO A 107 -0.79 13.43 -10.90
CA PRO A 107 -1.86 13.21 -9.91
C PRO A 107 -3.26 13.66 -10.38
N SER A 108 -4.31 13.16 -9.73
CA SER A 108 -5.73 13.45 -10.00
C SER A 108 -6.12 14.89 -9.75
N GLY A 109 -7.11 15.38 -10.49
CA GLY A 109 -7.74 16.70 -10.29
C GLY A 109 -7.65 17.63 -11.51
N SER A 110 -6.98 17.22 -12.59
CA SER A 110 -6.66 18.07 -13.75
C SER A 110 -7.28 17.61 -15.07
N ALA A 111 -7.69 16.34 -15.18
CA ALA A 111 -8.09 15.69 -16.43
C ALA A 111 -6.99 15.79 -17.52
N CYS A 112 -5.76 15.46 -17.17
CA CYS A 112 -4.52 15.65 -17.93
C CYS A 112 -4.39 17.10 -18.42
N GLY A 113 -4.74 18.05 -17.54
CA GLY A 113 -4.74 19.48 -17.81
C GLY A 113 -5.87 20.07 -18.64
N LYS A 114 -6.85 19.26 -19.05
CA LYS A 114 -7.97 19.77 -19.82
C LYS A 114 -8.75 20.85 -19.06
N VAL A 115 -8.76 20.80 -17.72
CA VAL A 115 -9.39 21.83 -16.86
C VAL A 115 -8.79 23.21 -17.10
N THR A 116 -7.49 23.38 -16.88
CA THR A 116 -6.82 24.69 -17.00
C THR A 116 -6.62 25.13 -18.45
N LYS A 117 -6.57 24.18 -19.40
CA LYS A 117 -6.62 24.50 -20.83
C LYS A 117 -7.95 25.16 -21.22
N LYS A 118 -9.07 24.68 -20.66
CA LYS A 118 -10.40 25.25 -20.90
C LYS A 118 -10.67 26.51 -20.06
N TYR A 119 -10.19 26.51 -18.82
CA TYR A 119 -10.42 27.58 -17.84
C TYR A 119 -9.09 28.04 -17.21
N PRO A 120 -8.29 28.87 -17.89
CA PRO A 120 -6.98 29.30 -17.39
C PRO A 120 -7.04 30.08 -16.07
N HIS A 121 -8.16 30.75 -15.77
CA HIS A 121 -8.35 31.50 -14.52
C HIS A 121 -8.44 30.60 -13.28
N LEU A 122 -8.71 29.30 -13.48
CA LEU A 122 -8.78 28.28 -12.42
C LEU A 122 -7.43 27.63 -12.12
N ALA A 123 -6.33 28.16 -12.65
CA ALA A 123 -5.00 27.63 -12.37
C ALA A 123 -4.59 27.81 -10.89
N SER A 124 -3.92 26.80 -10.35
CA SER A 124 -3.37 26.77 -9.00
C SER A 124 -2.39 27.93 -8.80
N LYS A 125 -2.47 28.56 -7.63
CA LYS A 125 -1.62 29.68 -7.24
C LYS A 125 -0.83 29.32 -5.99
N LYS A 126 0.38 29.85 -5.88
CA LYS A 126 1.28 29.67 -4.73
C LYS A 126 1.88 30.99 -4.30
N LEU A 127 2.19 31.09 -3.01
CA LEU A 127 3.00 32.19 -2.50
C LEU A 127 4.49 31.94 -2.79
N ILE A 128 5.19 32.98 -3.24
CA ILE A 128 6.65 33.00 -3.40
C ILE A 128 7.21 34.15 -2.58
N GLN A 129 8.27 33.88 -1.84
CA GLN A 129 9.06 34.89 -1.14
C GLN A 129 10.29 35.25 -1.99
N GLU A 130 10.49 36.55 -2.20
CA GLU A 130 11.67 37.14 -2.80
C GLU A 130 12.32 38.08 -1.80
N GLN A 131 13.64 38.13 -1.79
CA GLN A 131 14.40 38.94 -0.84
C GLN A 131 15.37 39.85 -1.60
N LYS A 132 15.44 41.11 -1.18
CA LYS A 132 16.32 42.11 -1.78
C LYS A 132 16.87 43.03 -0.72
N THR A 133 18.17 43.31 -0.77
CA THR A 133 18.77 44.36 0.08
C THR A 133 18.31 45.74 -0.39
N ILE A 134 17.89 46.58 0.55
CA ILE A 134 17.45 47.95 0.33
C ILE A 134 18.22 48.92 1.23
N LYS A 135 18.48 50.12 0.75
CA LYS A 135 19.13 51.18 1.52
C LYS A 135 18.11 52.17 2.05
N LYS A 136 18.41 52.74 3.21
CA LYS A 136 17.66 53.88 3.76
C LYS A 136 17.55 54.97 2.70
N GLY A 137 16.34 55.48 2.50
CA GLY A 137 16.08 56.48 1.47
C GLY A 137 15.64 55.92 0.11
N ASP A 138 15.79 54.61 -0.12
CA ASP A 138 15.28 53.99 -1.35
C ASP A 138 13.74 53.97 -1.36
N LEU A 139 13.17 54.19 -2.54
CA LEU A 139 11.72 54.05 -2.74
C LEU A 139 11.34 52.57 -2.82
N ILE A 140 10.38 52.16 -2.00
CA ILE A 140 9.84 50.81 -1.99
C ILE A 140 8.91 50.65 -3.19
N LYS A 141 9.33 49.81 -4.14
CA LYS A 141 8.53 49.39 -5.29
C LYS A 141 8.04 47.98 -5.05
N ALA A 142 6.79 47.86 -4.64
CA ALA A 142 6.17 46.60 -4.27
C ALA A 142 5.04 46.26 -5.25
N GLU A 143 5.36 45.53 -6.32
CA GLU A 143 4.37 44.84 -7.17
C GLU A 143 3.98 43.48 -6.55
N ALA A 144 4.03 43.40 -5.23
CA ALA A 144 3.85 42.18 -4.44
C ALA A 144 2.49 42.22 -3.73
N LEU A 145 1.97 41.04 -3.38
CA LEU A 145 0.83 40.95 -2.46
C LEU A 145 1.21 41.55 -1.09
N ALA A 146 2.49 41.42 -0.73
CA ALA A 146 2.99 41.83 0.55
C ALA A 146 4.47 42.18 0.58
N SER A 147 4.85 43.27 1.27
CA SER A 147 6.25 43.65 1.50
C SER A 147 6.54 43.90 2.97
N PHE A 148 7.72 43.45 3.42
CA PHE A 148 8.20 43.60 4.80
C PHE A 148 9.66 44.02 4.78
N LEU A 149 10.02 44.98 5.63
CA LEU A 149 11.40 45.46 5.77
C LEU A 149 11.98 44.97 7.10
N TYR A 150 13.19 44.41 7.06
CA TYR A 150 13.93 43.94 8.23
C TYR A 150 15.32 44.56 8.28
N GLY A 151 15.74 45.06 9.43
CA GLY A 151 17.07 45.60 9.66
C GLY A 151 17.37 45.71 11.14
N ASP A 152 18.59 46.13 11.48
CA ASP A 152 19.02 46.26 12.88
C ASP A 152 18.18 47.28 13.66
N GLU A 153 17.62 48.28 12.95
CA GLU A 153 16.78 49.34 13.50
C GLU A 153 15.31 48.93 13.67
N GLY A 154 14.87 47.79 13.11
CA GLY A 154 13.51 47.29 13.28
C GLY A 154 13.03 46.33 12.19
N SER A 155 11.79 45.87 12.34
CA SER A 155 11.09 45.07 11.33
C SER A 155 9.63 45.44 11.24
N GLY A 156 9.06 45.48 10.04
CA GLY A 156 7.65 45.78 9.89
C GLY A 156 7.12 45.73 8.46
N ARG A 157 5.81 45.90 8.36
CA ARG A 157 5.08 46.04 7.10
C ARG A 157 5.48 47.34 6.42
N VAL A 158 5.66 47.29 5.10
CA VAL A 158 5.93 48.47 4.27
C VAL A 158 5.05 48.45 3.02
N TYR A 159 4.76 49.63 2.49
CA TYR A 159 3.83 49.81 1.38
C TYR A 159 4.50 50.43 0.15
N ASN A 160 3.90 50.19 -1.02
CA ASN A 160 4.39 50.73 -2.27
C ASN A 160 4.41 52.26 -2.24
N GLY A 161 5.55 52.85 -2.59
CA GLY A 161 5.76 54.30 -2.57
C GLY A 161 6.32 54.85 -1.26
N GLU A 162 6.44 54.03 -0.21
CA GLU A 162 7.14 54.43 1.00
C GLU A 162 8.66 54.50 0.78
N THR A 163 9.33 55.30 1.60
CA THR A 163 10.80 55.35 1.64
C THR A 163 11.32 54.41 2.73
N ALA A 164 12.30 53.57 2.40
CA ALA A 164 12.92 52.68 3.38
C ALA A 164 13.50 53.48 4.56
N ALA A 165 13.01 53.18 5.76
CA ALA A 165 13.37 53.92 6.98
C ALA A 165 14.81 53.65 7.45
N PHE A 166 15.37 52.49 7.09
CA PHE A 166 16.69 52.01 7.47
C PHE A 166 17.24 51.03 6.41
N ASP A 167 18.55 50.78 6.47
CA ASP A 167 19.21 49.76 5.67
C ASP A 167 18.73 48.37 6.09
N GLY A 168 18.41 47.51 5.13
CA GLY A 168 17.85 46.21 5.49
C GLY A 168 17.55 45.26 4.33
N LEU A 169 16.81 44.22 4.66
CA LEU A 169 16.27 43.23 3.75
C LEU A 169 14.79 43.51 3.51
N LEU A 170 14.45 43.86 2.28
CA LEU A 170 13.07 43.91 1.80
C LEU A 170 12.66 42.50 1.37
N VAL A 171 11.63 41.97 2.02
CA VAL A 171 10.99 40.69 1.72
C VAL A 171 9.68 40.96 1.01
N ASN A 172 9.60 40.54 -0.26
CA ASN A 172 8.39 40.62 -1.06
C ASN A 172 7.73 39.24 -1.16
N ILE A 173 6.42 39.21 -1.03
CA ILE A 173 5.60 38.00 -1.12
C ILE A 173 4.59 38.21 -2.21
N SER A 174 4.68 37.38 -3.24
CA SER A 174 3.89 37.49 -4.46
C SER A 174 3.13 36.20 -4.73
N VAL A 175 2.02 36.32 -5.46
CA VAL A 175 1.20 35.19 -5.89
C VAL A 175 1.63 34.80 -7.30
N HIS A 176 2.04 33.55 -7.48
CA HIS A 176 2.45 33.03 -8.79
C HIS A 176 1.57 31.85 -9.18
N MET A 177 1.26 31.74 -10.47
CA MET A 177 0.69 30.50 -11.01
C MET A 177 1.69 29.36 -10.80
N SER A 178 1.21 28.28 -10.20
CA SER A 178 2.01 27.10 -9.94
C SER A 178 2.08 26.24 -11.20
N LYS A 179 3.25 26.20 -11.84
CA LYS A 179 3.54 25.19 -12.87
C LYS A 179 3.93 23.89 -12.16
N GLY A 180 3.19 22.80 -12.40
CA GLY A 180 3.54 21.46 -11.93
C GLY A 180 4.91 21.01 -12.45
N SER A 181 5.48 19.94 -11.86
CA SER A 181 6.83 19.44 -12.18
C SER A 181 6.99 18.87 -13.60
N SER A 182 5.89 18.68 -14.32
CA SER A 182 5.81 18.26 -15.72
C SER A 182 4.40 18.61 -16.19
N GLU A 183 4.31 19.29 -17.34
CA GLU A 183 3.13 19.84 -18.02
C GLU A 183 1.81 19.08 -17.79
N PRO A 184 0.63 19.75 -17.78
CA PRO A 184 0.31 21.20 -17.89
C PRO A 184 -0.06 21.88 -16.53
N LEU A 185 -0.58 23.13 -16.56
CA LEU A 185 -0.96 23.89 -15.34
C LEU A 185 -2.00 23.12 -14.51
N TYR A 186 -1.74 22.98 -13.21
CA TYR A 186 -2.63 22.26 -12.31
C TYR A 186 -3.73 23.19 -11.77
N PRO A 187 -4.97 22.74 -11.55
CA PRO A 187 -6.06 23.60 -11.09
C PRO A 187 -6.00 23.96 -9.60
N ASP A 188 -6.63 25.08 -9.23
CA ASP A 188 -6.81 25.51 -7.85
C ASP A 188 -7.90 24.68 -7.15
N LEU A 189 -7.50 23.57 -6.54
CA LEU A 189 -8.44 22.67 -5.85
C LEU A 189 -8.98 23.22 -4.52
N LEU A 190 -8.60 24.45 -4.12
CA LEU A 190 -9.31 25.20 -3.07
C LEU A 190 -10.51 25.98 -3.61
N ASN A 191 -10.61 26.14 -4.93
CA ASN A 191 -11.73 26.77 -5.62
C ASN A 191 -12.78 25.73 -6.05
N PRO A 192 -14.03 25.79 -5.54
CA PRO A 192 -15.11 24.88 -5.93
C PRO A 192 -15.40 24.87 -7.45
N GLU A 193 -15.21 25.98 -8.15
CA GLU A 193 -15.39 26.05 -9.61
C GLU A 193 -14.40 25.15 -10.35
N ALA A 194 -13.17 25.07 -9.86
CA ALA A 194 -12.14 24.21 -10.45
C ALA A 194 -12.46 22.72 -10.26
N VAL A 195 -12.98 22.35 -9.08
CA VAL A 195 -13.41 20.97 -8.80
C VAL A 195 -14.63 20.59 -9.62
N GLN A 196 -15.60 21.50 -9.77
CA GLN A 196 -16.76 21.28 -10.63
C GLN A 196 -16.35 21.11 -12.10
N ALA A 197 -15.42 21.93 -12.59
CA ALA A 197 -14.86 21.79 -13.94
C ALA A 197 -14.12 20.45 -14.11
N PHE A 198 -13.39 19.98 -13.09
CA PHE A 198 -12.76 18.66 -13.10
C PHE A 198 -13.80 17.53 -13.19
N ILE A 199 -14.88 17.59 -12.42
CA ILE A 199 -15.97 16.60 -12.49
C ILE A 199 -16.59 16.58 -13.88
N GLU A 200 -16.92 17.75 -14.44
CA GLU A 200 -17.57 17.86 -15.76
C GLU A 200 -16.69 17.38 -16.91
N ILE A 201 -15.38 17.62 -16.83
CA ILE A 201 -14.42 17.31 -17.90
C ILE A 201 -13.84 15.91 -17.75
N GLY A 202 -13.52 15.49 -16.52
CA GLY A 202 -12.78 14.28 -16.19
C GLY A 202 -13.65 13.10 -15.77
N CYS A 203 -14.80 13.34 -15.14
CA CYS A 203 -15.58 12.27 -14.50
C CYS A 203 -16.94 12.01 -15.19
N ALA A 204 -17.77 13.05 -15.30
CA ALA A 204 -19.12 12.97 -15.84
C ALA A 204 -19.23 12.33 -17.24
N PRO A 205 -18.29 12.51 -18.18
CA PRO A 205 -18.38 11.92 -19.52
C PRO A 205 -18.36 10.39 -19.53
N TYR A 206 -17.86 9.73 -18.47
CA TYR A 206 -17.87 8.27 -18.37
C TYR A 206 -19.25 7.69 -18.04
N ILE A 207 -20.12 8.45 -17.37
CA ILE A 207 -21.39 7.95 -16.80
C ILE A 207 -22.30 7.26 -17.83
N PRO A 208 -22.50 7.79 -19.06
CA PRO A 208 -23.31 7.10 -20.07
C PRO A 208 -22.79 5.69 -20.44
N TYR A 209 -21.51 5.42 -20.23
CA TYR A 209 -20.85 4.16 -20.61
C TYR A 209 -20.76 3.17 -19.45
N ILE A 210 -20.59 3.67 -18.21
CA ILE A 210 -20.32 2.83 -17.04
C ILE A 210 -21.36 2.90 -15.94
N GLY A 211 -22.26 3.88 -15.95
CA GLY A 211 -23.21 4.14 -14.87
C GLY A 211 -24.14 2.95 -14.57
N GLN A 212 -24.53 2.18 -15.61
CA GLN A 212 -25.31 0.95 -15.44
C GLN A 212 -24.59 -0.16 -14.65
N TYR A 213 -23.27 -0.05 -14.49
CA TYR A 213 -22.41 -1.00 -13.78
C TYR A 213 -22.01 -0.51 -12.39
N ALA A 214 -22.45 0.69 -11.99
CA ALA A 214 -22.13 1.29 -10.70
C ALA A 214 -22.52 0.37 -9.54
N SER A 215 -21.79 0.48 -8.42
CA SER A 215 -21.88 -0.35 -7.21
C SER A 215 -21.50 -1.83 -7.33
N LYS A 216 -21.82 -2.48 -8.46
CA LYS A 216 -21.57 -3.92 -8.67
C LYS A 216 -20.20 -4.15 -9.29
N THR A 217 -19.99 -3.61 -10.49
CA THR A 217 -18.80 -3.84 -11.30
C THR A 217 -17.87 -2.63 -11.25
N VAL A 218 -18.44 -1.42 -11.17
CA VAL A 218 -17.71 -0.18 -10.83
C VAL A 218 -18.11 0.25 -9.41
N PRO A 219 -17.53 -0.35 -8.35
CA PRO A 219 -17.97 -0.10 -6.98
C PRO A 219 -17.52 1.26 -6.44
N MET A 220 -16.43 1.83 -6.96
CA MET A 220 -15.87 3.08 -6.46
C MET A 220 -15.06 3.82 -7.52
N LEU A 221 -14.97 5.14 -7.33
CA LEU A 221 -13.97 6.01 -7.94
C LEU A 221 -12.72 6.06 -7.07
N PHE A 222 -11.55 6.07 -7.71
CA PHE A 222 -10.24 6.19 -7.11
C PHE A 222 -9.59 7.52 -7.50
N THR A 223 -9.10 8.27 -6.50
CA THR A 223 -8.30 9.49 -6.66
C THR A 223 -6.85 9.28 -6.25
N ASP A 224 -5.91 9.85 -7.01
CA ASP A 224 -4.48 9.58 -6.91
C ASP A 224 -3.68 10.85 -6.58
N GLU A 225 -2.98 10.85 -5.45
CA GLU A 225 -2.05 11.89 -5.00
C GLU A 225 -2.54 13.36 -5.13
N THR A 226 -3.85 13.60 -5.00
CA THR A 226 -4.42 14.94 -5.15
C THR A 226 -3.82 15.92 -4.15
N ARG A 227 -3.39 17.09 -4.63
CA ARG A 227 -2.64 18.07 -3.84
C ARG A 227 -2.93 19.50 -4.26
N VAL A 228 -2.66 20.44 -3.38
CA VAL A 228 -2.59 21.87 -3.71
C VAL A 228 -1.14 22.34 -3.77
N ALA A 229 -0.92 23.54 -4.30
CA ALA A 229 0.36 24.21 -4.14
C ALA A 229 0.68 24.42 -2.65
N ASN A 230 1.95 24.67 -2.32
CA ASN A 230 2.36 24.83 -0.93
C ASN A 230 3.46 25.90 -0.80
N PRO A 231 3.20 27.06 -0.15
CA PRO A 231 1.91 27.46 0.43
C PRO A 231 0.85 27.76 -0.66
N PRO A 232 -0.39 27.24 -0.57
CA PRO A 232 -1.43 27.48 -1.57
C PRO A 232 -2.00 28.88 -1.47
N TRP A 233 -2.57 29.40 -2.56
CA TRP A 233 -3.33 30.64 -2.56
C TRP A 233 -4.56 30.53 -3.47
N SER A 234 -5.62 31.26 -3.15
CA SER A 234 -6.84 31.42 -3.96
C SER A 234 -7.30 32.88 -3.92
N ASP A 235 -8.11 33.32 -4.88
CA ASP A 235 -8.46 34.75 -4.99
C ASP A 235 -9.24 35.29 -3.79
N ASP A 236 -10.09 34.48 -3.16
CA ASP A 236 -10.85 34.86 -1.97
C ASP A 236 -10.15 34.49 -0.65
N PHE A 237 -8.89 34.01 -0.71
CA PHE A 237 -8.21 33.39 0.43
C PHE A 237 -8.09 34.33 1.63
N ALA A 238 -7.55 35.54 1.44
CA ALA A 238 -7.34 36.49 2.54
C ALA A 238 -8.66 36.88 3.24
N GLN A 239 -9.71 37.13 2.46
CA GLN A 239 -11.02 37.51 2.98
C GLN A 239 -11.69 36.35 3.72
N ALA A 240 -11.60 35.14 3.18
CA ALA A 240 -12.12 33.94 3.85
C ALA A 240 -11.32 33.62 5.12
N PHE A 241 -10.00 33.78 5.09
CA PHE A 241 -9.13 33.61 6.25
C PHE A 241 -9.47 34.60 7.36
N LEU A 242 -9.60 35.89 7.04
CA LEU A 242 -9.98 36.93 8.00
C LEU A 242 -11.31 36.61 8.70
N ARG A 243 -12.30 36.14 7.96
CA ARG A 243 -13.61 35.74 8.52
C ARG A 243 -13.51 34.55 9.48
N GLU A 244 -12.64 33.57 9.21
CA GLU A 244 -12.53 32.36 10.03
C GLU A 244 -11.56 32.53 11.20
N LYS A 245 -10.42 33.19 10.99
CA LYS A 245 -9.30 33.31 11.94
C LYS A 245 -9.26 34.63 12.70
N GLY A 246 -10.00 35.64 12.24
CA GLY A 246 -10.17 36.91 12.95
C GLY A 246 -9.02 37.90 12.81
N TYR A 247 -8.06 37.66 11.91
CA TYR A 247 -7.00 38.61 11.58
C TYR A 247 -6.63 38.56 10.09
N ASP A 248 -6.08 39.66 9.58
CA ASP A 248 -5.67 39.74 8.18
C ASP A 248 -4.32 39.01 7.98
N ILE A 249 -4.34 37.94 7.20
CA ILE A 249 -3.14 37.17 6.89
C ILE A 249 -2.13 37.98 6.08
N ILE A 250 -2.56 38.97 5.29
CA ILE A 250 -1.70 39.80 4.45
C ILE A 250 -0.66 40.55 5.30
N GLU A 251 -1.05 40.97 6.50
CA GLU A 251 -0.20 41.66 7.47
C GLU A 251 0.86 40.76 8.10
N ARG A 252 0.80 39.44 7.89
CA ARG A 252 1.67 38.44 8.52
C ARG A 252 2.24 37.41 7.55
N LEU A 253 2.16 37.63 6.23
CA LEU A 253 2.58 36.63 5.24
C LEU A 253 4.05 36.22 5.36
N ASN A 254 4.94 37.11 5.83
CA ASN A 254 6.35 36.79 6.09
C ASN A 254 6.53 35.64 7.10
N GLU A 255 5.63 35.56 8.08
CA GLU A 255 5.68 34.59 9.17
C GLU A 255 5.56 33.13 8.65
N LEU A 256 5.03 32.95 7.43
CA LEU A 256 4.93 31.63 6.77
C LEU A 256 6.29 31.06 6.33
N PHE A 257 7.27 31.92 6.09
CA PHE A 257 8.60 31.56 5.59
C PHE A 257 9.66 31.52 6.70
N GLU A 258 9.27 31.84 7.93
CA GLU A 258 10.10 31.80 9.13
C GLU A 258 9.93 30.46 9.87
N ALA A 259 10.89 30.12 10.74
CA ALA A 259 10.89 28.90 11.55
C ALA A 259 10.97 29.18 13.07
N ASP A 260 10.55 30.38 13.49
CA ASP A 260 10.55 30.83 14.89
C ASP A 260 9.25 30.41 15.62
N GLU A 261 9.35 30.11 16.90
CA GLU A 261 8.23 29.88 17.81
C GLU A 261 7.28 31.09 17.88
N LYS A 262 7.80 32.32 17.80
CA LYS A 262 6.96 33.54 17.82
C LYS A 262 5.96 33.62 16.67
N THR A 263 6.30 33.01 15.53
CA THR A 263 5.51 33.02 14.30
C THR A 263 4.80 31.69 14.03
N ALA A 264 4.96 30.71 14.94
CA ALA A 264 4.36 29.37 14.82
C ALA A 264 2.84 29.41 14.67
N GLN A 265 2.15 30.28 15.43
CA GLN A 265 0.70 30.35 15.40
C GLN A 265 0.16 30.75 14.02
N THR A 266 0.81 31.69 13.32
CA THR A 266 0.41 32.10 11.97
C THR A 266 0.51 30.95 10.98
N ARG A 267 1.58 30.13 11.06
CA ARG A 267 1.71 28.92 10.22
C ARG A 267 0.65 27.88 10.56
N ILE A 268 0.41 27.62 11.84
CA ILE A 268 -0.63 26.69 12.30
C ILE A 268 -2.01 27.12 11.77
N ASP A 269 -2.36 28.40 11.89
CA ASP A 269 -3.64 28.91 11.43
C ASP A 269 -3.77 28.87 9.91
N TYR A 270 -2.69 29.17 9.18
CA TYR A 270 -2.64 29.05 7.73
C TYR A 270 -2.92 27.62 7.28
N PHE A 271 -2.18 26.64 7.79
CA PHE A 271 -2.38 25.22 7.48
C PHE A 271 -3.73 24.69 7.93
N ASP A 272 -4.20 25.08 9.11
CA ASP A 272 -5.51 24.70 9.61
C ASP A 272 -6.64 25.17 8.68
N PHE A 273 -6.58 26.43 8.24
CA PHE A 273 -7.57 27.03 7.34
C PHE A 273 -7.62 26.34 5.98
N TRP A 274 -6.50 26.30 5.25
CA TRP A 274 -6.54 25.80 3.88
C TRP A 274 -6.78 24.29 3.82
N SER A 275 -6.28 23.52 4.80
CA SER A 275 -6.49 22.05 4.80
C SER A 275 -7.95 21.68 5.09
N LYS A 276 -8.67 22.43 5.93
CA LYS A 276 -10.13 22.27 6.10
C LYS A 276 -10.87 22.56 4.81
N ARG A 277 -10.53 23.68 4.16
CA ARG A 277 -11.10 24.07 2.87
C ARG A 277 -10.84 23.01 1.81
N PHE A 278 -9.61 22.51 1.68
CA PHE A 278 -9.24 21.49 0.70
C PHE A 278 -10.02 20.18 0.90
N ALA A 279 -10.13 19.69 2.14
CA ALA A 279 -10.90 18.49 2.47
C ALA A 279 -12.34 18.59 1.95
N LYS A 280 -13.01 19.72 2.18
CA LYS A 280 -14.39 19.90 1.75
C LYS A 280 -14.54 20.19 0.26
N THR A 281 -13.72 21.10 -0.27
CA THR A 281 -13.84 21.55 -1.66
C THR A 281 -13.53 20.45 -2.66
N PHE A 282 -12.49 19.64 -2.43
CA PHE A 282 -12.16 18.53 -3.33
C PHE A 282 -12.77 17.22 -2.85
N PHE A 283 -12.28 16.66 -1.73
CA PHE A 283 -12.65 15.30 -1.32
C PHE A 283 -14.14 15.17 -0.97
N GLY A 284 -14.70 16.16 -0.26
CA GLY A 284 -16.14 16.18 0.06
C GLY A 284 -17.04 16.31 -1.18
N ALA A 285 -16.64 17.14 -2.16
CA ALA A 285 -17.35 17.28 -3.43
C ALA A 285 -17.28 16.00 -4.27
N MET A 286 -16.10 15.40 -4.39
CA MET A 286 -15.89 14.13 -5.10
C MET A 286 -16.70 13.00 -4.46
N ARG A 287 -16.70 12.89 -3.12
CA ARG A 287 -17.55 11.94 -2.39
C ARG A 287 -19.02 12.13 -2.69
N THR A 288 -19.49 13.38 -2.68
CA THR A 288 -20.89 13.72 -2.97
C THR A 288 -21.26 13.30 -4.39
N TRP A 289 -20.42 13.62 -5.37
CA TRP A 289 -20.63 13.24 -6.77
C TRP A 289 -20.63 11.71 -6.96
N CYS A 290 -19.70 10.98 -6.32
CA CYS A 290 -19.65 9.52 -6.39
C CYS A 290 -20.93 8.90 -5.82
N ASN A 291 -21.39 9.36 -4.65
CA ASN A 291 -22.61 8.86 -4.02
C ASN A 291 -23.87 9.12 -4.88
N GLN A 292 -23.93 10.26 -5.59
CA GLN A 292 -25.01 10.57 -6.53
C GLN A 292 -25.00 9.64 -7.77
N ASN A 293 -23.87 9.00 -8.06
CA ASN A 293 -23.68 8.05 -9.16
C ASN A 293 -23.50 6.60 -8.66
N ASP A 294 -24.00 6.28 -7.45
CA ASP A 294 -23.97 4.93 -6.85
C ASP A 294 -22.57 4.30 -6.67
N MET A 295 -21.53 5.12 -6.63
CA MET A 295 -20.14 4.73 -6.40
C MET A 295 -19.67 5.21 -5.02
N ALA A 296 -18.80 4.44 -4.37
CA ALA A 296 -18.02 4.96 -3.25
C ALA A 296 -16.87 5.84 -3.75
N PHE A 297 -16.37 6.71 -2.87
CA PHE A 297 -15.16 7.48 -3.14
C PHE A 297 -13.98 6.97 -2.32
N GLY A 298 -12.86 6.69 -2.97
CA GLY A 298 -11.63 6.24 -2.33
C GLY A 298 -10.38 6.73 -3.07
N GLY A 299 -9.22 6.42 -2.53
CA GLY A 299 -7.94 6.85 -3.08
C GLY A 299 -6.89 7.04 -1.99
N HIS A 300 -5.75 7.63 -2.34
CA HIS A 300 -4.69 7.92 -1.37
C HIS A 300 -4.11 9.33 -1.57
N LEU A 301 -3.23 9.69 -0.64
CA LEU A 301 -2.45 10.92 -0.66
C LEU A 301 -1.01 10.56 -1.04
N GLY A 302 -0.28 11.50 -1.66
CA GLY A 302 1.13 11.26 -1.97
C GLY A 302 2.02 11.55 -0.76
N GLY A 303 2.80 10.57 -0.33
CA GLY A 303 3.75 10.71 0.79
C GLY A 303 3.13 10.59 2.18
N ASP A 304 2.23 9.64 2.35
CA ASP A 304 1.60 9.27 3.62
C ASP A 304 2.50 8.41 4.55
N ASP A 305 3.65 7.93 4.08
CA ASP A 305 4.67 7.19 4.84
C ASP A 305 5.61 8.07 5.68
N SER A 306 5.43 9.39 5.69
CA SER A 306 6.20 10.30 6.55
C SER A 306 5.36 11.43 7.12
N LEU A 307 5.47 11.65 8.44
CA LEU A 307 4.74 12.72 9.12
C LEU A 307 5.16 14.12 8.66
N ASP A 308 6.39 14.29 8.19
CA ASP A 308 6.87 15.57 7.67
C ASP A 308 6.17 15.97 6.35
N CYS A 309 5.63 15.02 5.60
CA CYS A 309 4.91 15.29 4.36
C CYS A 309 3.63 16.13 4.55
N ILE A 310 3.06 16.12 5.76
CA ILE A 310 1.96 16.97 6.21
C ILE A 310 2.18 18.44 5.83
N LYS A 311 3.42 18.95 5.94
CA LYS A 311 3.77 20.34 5.57
C LYS A 311 4.43 20.50 4.20
N ARG A 312 4.67 19.43 3.43
CA ARG A 312 5.42 19.49 2.15
C ARG A 312 4.60 19.06 0.93
N HIS A 313 3.77 18.03 1.04
CA HIS A 313 3.17 17.34 -0.10
C HIS A 313 1.85 17.96 -0.60
N GLY A 314 1.36 19.02 0.04
CA GLY A 314 0.21 19.77 -0.46
C GLY A 314 -1.16 19.18 -0.09
N TYR A 315 -1.25 18.34 0.94
CA TYR A 315 -2.53 17.92 1.53
C TYR A 315 -2.78 18.48 2.94
N GLY A 316 -1.74 18.86 3.67
CA GLY A 316 -1.88 19.63 4.92
C GLY A 316 -2.29 18.78 6.11
N HIS A 317 -3.46 18.14 6.07
CA HIS A 317 -3.96 17.28 7.15
C HIS A 317 -4.47 15.94 6.59
N PRO A 318 -3.73 14.82 6.74
CA PRO A 318 -4.10 13.57 6.07
C PRO A 318 -5.41 12.98 6.60
N LEU A 319 -5.61 12.98 7.92
CA LEU A 319 -6.85 12.43 8.51
C LEU A 319 -8.12 13.20 8.13
N ARG A 320 -8.03 14.51 7.82
CA ARG A 320 -9.18 15.27 7.28
C ARG A 320 -9.57 14.78 5.90
N MET A 321 -8.60 14.57 5.01
CA MET A 321 -8.87 14.07 3.65
C MET A 321 -9.46 12.66 3.70
N TYR A 322 -8.89 11.77 4.52
CA TYR A 322 -9.39 10.40 4.67
C TYR A 322 -10.82 10.34 5.23
N ARG A 323 -11.25 11.27 6.08
CA ARG A 323 -12.63 11.32 6.61
C ARG A 323 -13.66 11.64 5.53
N GLU A 324 -13.22 12.26 4.44
CA GLU A 324 -14.03 12.57 3.27
C GLU A 324 -14.00 11.43 2.22
N MET A 325 -13.37 10.29 2.52
CA MET A 325 -13.39 9.09 1.67
C MET A 325 -14.25 8.00 2.31
N ASP A 326 -15.01 7.26 1.49
CA ASP A 326 -15.70 6.04 1.91
C ASP A 326 -14.72 4.85 2.04
N VAL A 327 -13.66 4.86 1.22
CA VAL A 327 -12.57 3.88 1.22
C VAL A 327 -11.23 4.64 1.25
N PRO A 328 -10.79 5.15 2.42
CA PRO A 328 -9.49 5.79 2.52
C PRO A 328 -8.38 4.78 2.20
N GLY A 329 -7.31 5.27 1.61
CA GLY A 329 -6.24 4.44 1.10
C GLY A 329 -4.85 4.99 1.35
N ILE A 330 -3.88 4.09 1.18
CA ILE A 330 -2.45 4.41 1.28
C ILE A 330 -1.69 4.11 -0.01
N ASP A 331 -0.53 4.74 -0.13
CA ASP A 331 0.42 4.48 -1.21
C ASP A 331 1.60 3.63 -0.69
N THR A 332 1.80 2.43 -1.23
CA THR A 332 2.88 1.52 -0.85
C THR A 332 3.68 1.11 -2.08
N ILE A 333 4.45 2.07 -2.56
CA ILE A 333 5.27 1.99 -3.76
C ILE A 333 6.75 2.11 -3.40
N LEU A 334 7.66 1.98 -4.36
CA LEU A 334 9.09 2.29 -4.19
C LEU A 334 9.77 1.55 -3.02
N ARG A 335 9.27 0.37 -2.63
CA ARG A 335 9.75 -0.38 -1.46
C ARG A 335 9.69 0.41 -0.15
N GLN A 336 8.70 1.31 0.03
CA GLN A 336 8.43 1.99 1.30
C GLN A 336 8.15 0.99 2.43
N ILE A 337 7.50 -0.12 2.09
CA ILE A 337 7.37 -1.31 2.94
C ILE A 337 8.13 -2.46 2.28
N PHE A 338 9.14 -3.00 2.95
CA PHE A 338 9.94 -4.12 2.46
C PHE A 338 10.53 -4.97 3.60
N PRO A 339 10.72 -6.30 3.44
CA PRO A 339 11.39 -7.13 4.43
C PRO A 339 12.75 -6.56 4.85
N GLY A 340 13.00 -6.46 6.16
CA GLY A 340 14.23 -5.90 6.70
C GLY A 340 14.37 -4.37 6.59
N GLY A 341 13.39 -3.68 5.98
CA GLY A 341 13.46 -2.26 5.61
C GLY A 341 14.19 -2.03 4.28
N ARG A 342 14.16 -0.81 3.75
CA ARG A 342 14.78 -0.47 2.46
C ARG A 342 16.23 -0.03 2.64
N ARG A 343 17.16 -0.58 1.87
CA ARG A 343 18.59 -0.21 1.86
C ARG A 343 19.03 0.41 0.53
N GLY A 344 20.09 1.22 0.56
CA GLY A 344 20.91 1.51 -0.62
C GLY A 344 20.27 2.31 -1.77
N GLN A 345 19.18 3.04 -1.53
CA GLN A 345 18.53 3.86 -2.55
C GLN A 345 18.11 5.24 -2.03
N LYS A 346 18.16 6.24 -2.90
CA LYS A 346 17.60 7.57 -2.61
C LYS A 346 16.11 7.41 -2.29
N LEU A 347 15.72 7.79 -1.07
CA LEU A 347 14.31 7.94 -0.72
C LEU A 347 13.70 9.02 -1.61
N ILE A 348 12.45 8.84 -2.02
CA ILE A 348 11.72 9.89 -2.73
C ILE A 348 11.42 11.06 -1.81
N GLN A 349 11.26 10.79 -0.50
CA GLN A 349 10.65 11.75 0.43
C GLN A 349 11.62 12.52 1.29
N ASP A 350 12.84 12.04 1.43
CA ASP A 350 13.91 12.83 1.98
C ASP A 350 14.92 13.03 0.86
N ARG A 351 15.11 14.28 0.43
CA ARG A 351 16.30 14.70 -0.35
C ARG A 351 17.59 14.56 0.48
N LYS A 352 17.60 13.67 1.49
CA LYS A 352 18.75 13.22 2.27
C LYS A 352 19.01 11.77 1.86
N ASN A 353 20.22 11.51 1.37
CA ASN A 353 20.71 10.14 1.22
C ASN A 353 20.69 9.48 2.60
N THR A 354 19.77 8.54 2.83
CA THR A 354 19.87 7.62 3.95
C THR A 354 20.22 6.25 3.39
N ASP A 355 21.22 5.59 3.96
CA ASP A 355 21.58 4.22 3.57
C ASP A 355 20.48 3.21 3.90
N PHE A 356 19.54 3.58 4.77
CA PHE A 356 18.44 2.74 5.25
C PHE A 356 17.17 3.53 5.57
N ALA A 357 16.00 3.00 5.19
CA ALA A 357 14.69 3.46 5.65
C ALA A 357 13.89 2.31 6.31
N PRO A 358 13.41 2.50 7.54
CA PRO A 358 12.60 1.49 8.23
C PRO A 358 11.18 1.41 7.66
N ASN A 359 10.49 0.30 7.93
CA ASN A 359 9.06 0.22 7.68
C ASN A 359 8.30 1.02 8.76
N TYR A 360 7.48 1.98 8.35
CA TYR A 360 6.67 2.81 9.24
C TYR A 360 5.24 2.27 9.42
N HIS A 361 4.47 2.89 10.30
CA HIS A 361 3.11 2.52 10.70
C HIS A 361 2.00 3.24 9.92
N PHE A 362 2.33 3.91 8.82
CA PHE A 362 1.38 4.72 8.05
C PHE A 362 0.11 4.01 7.53
N PRO A 363 0.04 2.67 7.31
CA PRO A 363 -1.23 2.01 7.03
C PRO A 363 -2.31 2.28 8.09
N ARG A 364 -1.89 2.61 9.32
CA ARG A 364 -2.79 2.97 10.41
C ARG A 364 -3.48 4.31 10.22
N TRP A 365 -2.98 5.22 9.39
CA TRP A 365 -3.63 6.54 9.22
C TRP A 365 -4.99 6.37 8.54
N ALA A 366 -5.02 5.72 7.38
CA ALA A 366 -6.25 5.41 6.67
C ALA A 366 -7.13 4.42 7.46
N SER A 367 -6.54 3.37 8.04
CA SER A 367 -7.33 2.35 8.74
C SER A 367 -7.99 2.87 10.02
N SER A 368 -7.35 3.79 10.75
CA SER A 368 -7.96 4.42 11.93
C SER A 368 -9.22 5.21 11.59
N VAL A 369 -9.17 6.00 10.51
CA VAL A 369 -10.30 6.80 10.04
C VAL A 369 -11.46 5.89 9.60
N ALA A 370 -11.19 4.84 8.84
CA ALA A 370 -12.21 3.89 8.43
C ALA A 370 -12.86 3.18 9.64
N ARG A 371 -12.06 2.73 10.61
CA ARG A 371 -12.55 2.10 11.84
C ARG A 371 -13.43 3.05 12.66
N GLN A 372 -13.00 4.28 12.83
CA GLN A 372 -13.77 5.34 13.50
C GLN A 372 -15.08 5.63 12.76
N ALA A 373 -15.12 5.53 11.44
CA ALA A 373 -16.35 5.62 10.65
C ALA A 373 -17.23 4.34 10.72
N GLY A 374 -16.70 3.22 11.22
CA GLY A 374 -17.36 1.92 11.24
C GLY A 374 -17.29 1.15 9.91
N SER A 375 -16.41 1.58 9.01
CA SER A 375 -16.15 0.93 7.72
C SER A 375 -14.98 -0.07 7.86
N PRO A 376 -15.08 -1.29 7.29
CA PRO A 376 -13.93 -2.17 7.18
C PRO A 376 -13.06 -1.86 5.96
N TRP A 377 -13.52 -0.98 5.06
CA TRP A 377 -12.91 -0.79 3.74
C TRP A 377 -11.75 0.20 3.79
N VAL A 378 -10.56 -0.29 3.50
CA VAL A 378 -9.32 0.49 3.46
C VAL A 378 -8.46 -0.09 2.35
N LEU A 379 -8.02 0.74 1.41
CA LEU A 379 -7.27 0.27 0.25
C LEU A 379 -5.77 0.55 0.35
N SER A 380 -4.97 -0.14 -0.46
CA SER A 380 -3.60 0.24 -0.75
C SER A 380 -3.34 0.11 -2.25
N GLU A 381 -2.74 1.15 -2.83
CA GLU A 381 -1.90 0.95 -4.02
C GLU A 381 -0.58 0.30 -3.59
N SER A 382 -0.21 -0.81 -4.21
CA SER A 382 0.93 -1.63 -3.80
C SER A 382 1.78 -2.04 -5.00
N PHE A 383 3.09 -2.13 -4.75
CA PHE A 383 4.12 -2.70 -5.64
C PHE A 383 4.61 -1.81 -6.79
N ALA A 384 4.03 -0.64 -7.05
CA ALA A 384 4.54 0.22 -8.11
C ALA A 384 6.01 0.60 -7.86
N VAL A 385 6.83 0.48 -8.90
CA VAL A 385 8.27 0.77 -8.85
C VAL A 385 9.06 -0.12 -7.87
N TYR A 386 8.53 -1.30 -7.52
CA TYR A 386 9.26 -2.33 -6.76
C TYR A 386 10.31 -3.08 -7.60
N GLY A 387 10.27 -3.00 -8.93
CA GLY A 387 11.21 -3.70 -9.82
C GLY A 387 10.78 -5.13 -10.15
N GLN A 388 11.36 -5.69 -11.20
CA GLN A 388 10.95 -7.02 -11.73
C GLN A 388 11.56 -8.20 -10.97
N GLY A 389 12.43 -7.92 -9.99
CA GLY A 389 12.94 -8.91 -9.04
C GLY A 389 11.96 -9.29 -7.93
N LEU A 390 10.77 -8.67 -7.88
CA LEU A 390 9.80 -8.91 -6.81
C LEU A 390 9.28 -10.35 -6.85
N THR A 391 9.43 -11.06 -5.73
CA THR A 391 8.99 -12.45 -5.60
C THR A 391 7.58 -12.55 -4.99
N PRO A 392 6.81 -13.62 -5.28
CA PRO A 392 5.54 -13.87 -4.61
C PRO A 392 5.66 -13.96 -3.07
N THR A 393 6.79 -14.44 -2.57
CA THR A 393 7.07 -14.48 -1.11
C THR A 393 7.17 -13.07 -0.52
N GLN A 394 7.88 -12.15 -1.20
CA GLN A 394 7.95 -10.75 -0.77
C GLN A 394 6.59 -10.06 -0.89
N MET A 395 5.85 -10.28 -1.97
CA MET A 395 4.47 -9.77 -2.11
C MET A 395 3.58 -10.20 -0.94
N LYS A 396 3.66 -11.48 -0.55
CA LYS A 396 2.95 -12.02 0.62
C LYS A 396 3.37 -11.36 1.92
N TRP A 397 4.67 -11.12 2.13
CA TRP A 397 5.17 -10.41 3.31
C TRP A 397 4.61 -8.99 3.38
N ILE A 398 4.68 -8.26 2.27
CA ILE A 398 4.22 -6.86 2.17
C ILE A 398 2.72 -6.75 2.43
N VAL A 399 1.91 -7.61 1.82
CA VAL A 399 0.46 -7.64 2.07
C VAL A 399 0.15 -8.00 3.52
N ASN A 400 0.85 -8.95 4.13
CA ASN A 400 0.65 -9.27 5.54
C ASN A 400 0.98 -8.09 6.46
N TYR A 401 2.05 -7.35 6.18
CA TYR A 401 2.45 -6.15 6.92
C TYR A 401 1.34 -5.09 6.90
N GLN A 402 0.66 -4.94 5.78
CA GLN A 402 -0.45 -3.98 5.62
C GLN A 402 -1.76 -4.50 6.23
N LEU A 403 -2.12 -5.76 6.00
CA LEU A 403 -3.33 -6.40 6.51
C LEU A 403 -3.41 -6.35 8.04
N VAL A 404 -2.31 -6.66 8.74
CA VAL A 404 -2.27 -6.62 10.21
C VAL A 404 -2.44 -5.20 10.77
N ARG A 405 -2.23 -4.18 9.94
CA ARG A 405 -2.43 -2.76 10.26
C ARG A 405 -3.75 -2.19 9.75
N GLY A 406 -4.63 -3.04 9.21
CA GLY A 406 -6.01 -2.71 8.89
C GLY A 406 -6.32 -2.41 7.42
N ILE A 407 -5.38 -2.60 6.49
CA ILE A 407 -5.69 -2.61 5.06
C ILE A 407 -6.55 -3.84 4.74
N THR A 408 -7.52 -3.70 3.83
CA THR A 408 -8.46 -4.78 3.45
C THR A 408 -8.65 -4.93 1.95
N LEU A 409 -8.27 -3.95 1.14
CA LEU A 409 -8.36 -3.99 -0.32
C LEU A 409 -7.00 -3.61 -0.93
N PHE A 410 -6.66 -4.20 -2.09
CA PHE A 410 -5.36 -4.00 -2.72
C PHE A 410 -5.51 -3.71 -4.22
N CYS A 411 -4.82 -2.68 -4.68
CA CYS A 411 -4.50 -2.44 -6.07
C CYS A 411 -3.02 -2.78 -6.29
N ALA A 412 -2.75 -3.81 -7.08
CA ALA A 412 -1.39 -4.26 -7.38
C ALA A 412 -0.90 -3.64 -8.69
N ALA A 413 0.30 -3.07 -8.66
CA ALA A 413 0.97 -2.56 -9.83
C ALA A 413 1.87 -3.65 -10.49
N THR A 414 2.07 -3.66 -11.80
CA THR A 414 1.42 -2.87 -12.86
C THR A 414 1.07 -3.79 -14.03
N LEU A 415 -0.09 -3.60 -14.66
CA LEU A 415 -0.43 -4.11 -15.99
C LEU A 415 -0.29 -2.97 -17.01
N ALA A 416 -0.04 -3.31 -18.27
CA ALA A 416 -0.02 -2.32 -19.34
C ALA A 416 -0.75 -2.85 -20.58
N SER A 417 -1.39 -1.94 -21.32
CA SER A 417 -2.01 -2.27 -22.61
C SER A 417 -0.98 -2.72 -23.64
N SER A 418 0.24 -2.19 -23.53
CA SER A 418 1.41 -2.61 -24.31
C SER A 418 2.66 -2.58 -23.45
N VAL A 419 3.50 -3.59 -23.62
CA VAL A 419 4.85 -3.66 -23.04
C VAL A 419 5.92 -3.54 -24.13
N SER A 420 5.61 -2.85 -25.22
CA SER A 420 6.50 -2.73 -26.38
C SER A 420 7.61 -1.71 -26.14
N GLY A 421 8.77 -1.95 -26.76
CA GLY A 421 9.92 -1.05 -26.82
C GLY A 421 10.41 -0.62 -25.43
N PRO A 422 10.65 0.68 -25.20
CA PRO A 422 11.23 1.17 -23.95
C PRO A 422 10.29 0.97 -22.74
N TYR A 423 8.99 0.77 -22.96
CA TYR A 423 8.03 0.59 -21.87
C TYR A 423 8.30 -0.68 -21.05
N MET A 424 8.99 -1.69 -21.62
CA MET A 424 9.51 -2.85 -20.87
C MET A 424 10.33 -2.48 -19.63
N ALA A 425 10.95 -1.29 -19.59
CA ALA A 425 11.78 -0.82 -18.50
C ALA A 425 11.15 0.26 -17.63
N ASN A 426 9.91 0.67 -17.93
CA ASN A 426 9.24 1.81 -17.28
C ASN A 426 8.77 1.43 -15.85
N GLU A 427 7.46 1.34 -15.62
CA GLU A 427 6.93 1.07 -14.29
C GLU A 427 6.99 -0.41 -13.94
N ARG A 428 7.95 -0.79 -13.10
CA ARG A 428 8.23 -2.19 -12.77
C ARG A 428 7.81 -2.54 -11.34
N PRO A 429 7.20 -3.70 -11.06
CA PRO A 429 7.03 -4.84 -11.95
C PRO A 429 5.90 -4.64 -12.96
N VAL A 430 6.13 -5.06 -14.21
CA VAL A 430 5.06 -5.20 -15.19
C VAL A 430 4.63 -6.66 -15.22
N GLN A 431 3.40 -6.92 -14.81
CA GLN A 431 2.78 -8.23 -14.82
C GLN A 431 2.39 -8.58 -16.26
N THR A 432 2.86 -9.74 -16.72
CA THR A 432 2.58 -10.23 -18.07
C THR A 432 2.62 -11.75 -18.07
N PRO A 433 1.78 -12.43 -18.86
CA PRO A 433 1.79 -13.89 -19.01
C PRO A 433 3.13 -14.47 -19.45
N LYS A 434 3.94 -13.66 -20.12
CA LYS A 434 5.29 -14.04 -20.53
C LYS A 434 6.24 -14.18 -19.34
N SER A 435 5.97 -13.49 -18.22
CA SER A 435 6.79 -13.55 -17.01
C SER A 435 6.68 -14.92 -16.33
N PRO A 436 7.81 -15.51 -15.88
CA PRO A 436 7.78 -16.77 -15.12
C PRO A 436 6.89 -16.70 -13.87
N MET A 437 6.77 -15.51 -13.27
CA MET A 437 6.00 -15.29 -12.03
C MET A 437 4.48 -15.22 -12.22
N TRP A 438 3.98 -15.01 -13.44
CA TRP A 438 2.55 -14.85 -13.72
C TRP A 438 1.69 -16.00 -13.17
N ARG A 439 2.17 -17.24 -13.36
CA ARG A 439 1.48 -18.46 -12.92
C ARG A 439 1.24 -18.52 -11.40
N PHE A 440 2.08 -17.83 -10.62
CA PHE A 440 2.00 -17.81 -9.15
C PHE A 440 1.10 -16.70 -8.61
N LEU A 441 0.62 -15.78 -9.45
CA LEU A 441 -0.32 -14.73 -9.04
C LEU A 441 -1.64 -15.32 -8.55
N SER A 442 -2.10 -16.43 -9.11
CA SER A 442 -3.32 -17.13 -8.64
C SER A 442 -3.28 -17.47 -7.15
N ALA A 443 -2.14 -17.97 -6.66
CA ALA A 443 -1.94 -18.26 -5.24
C ALA A 443 -1.97 -16.96 -4.41
N PHE A 444 -1.33 -15.90 -4.90
CA PHE A 444 -1.34 -14.58 -4.26
C PHE A 444 -2.74 -13.97 -4.19
N HIS A 445 -3.53 -14.05 -5.27
CA HIS A 445 -4.91 -13.55 -5.33
C HIS A 445 -5.79 -14.25 -4.30
N ASP A 446 -5.76 -15.58 -4.28
CA ASP A 446 -6.54 -16.39 -3.36
C ASP A 446 -6.17 -16.12 -1.90
N TYR A 447 -4.87 -16.09 -1.61
CA TYR A 447 -4.35 -15.82 -0.27
C TYR A 447 -4.81 -14.44 0.23
N THR A 448 -4.63 -13.41 -0.60
CA THR A 448 -5.00 -12.03 -0.26
C THR A 448 -6.50 -11.91 -0.07
N ALA A 449 -7.31 -12.45 -1.01
CA ALA A 449 -8.77 -12.37 -0.93
C ALA A 449 -9.34 -13.03 0.32
N ARG A 450 -8.81 -14.19 0.73
CA ARG A 450 -9.25 -14.87 1.95
C ARG A 450 -8.94 -14.04 3.20
N LEU A 451 -7.74 -13.45 3.29
CA LEU A 451 -7.40 -12.60 4.43
C LEU A 451 -8.16 -11.28 4.43
N SER A 452 -8.27 -10.62 3.29
CA SER A 452 -9.12 -9.42 3.10
C SER A 452 -10.55 -9.67 3.54
N THR A 453 -11.13 -10.83 3.18
CA THR A 453 -12.46 -11.24 3.64
C THR A 453 -12.49 -11.36 5.17
N LEU A 454 -11.59 -12.16 5.75
CA LEU A 454 -11.55 -12.42 7.19
C LEU A 454 -11.35 -11.16 8.03
N LEU A 455 -10.45 -10.28 7.60
CA LEU A 455 -10.08 -9.06 8.31
C LEU A 455 -11.09 -7.92 8.12
N SER A 456 -12.06 -8.10 7.21
CA SER A 456 -13.22 -7.23 7.07
C SER A 456 -14.40 -7.64 7.97
N LEU A 457 -14.34 -8.78 8.67
CA LEU A 457 -15.48 -9.32 9.44
C LEU A 457 -15.61 -8.72 10.85
N GLY A 458 -16.81 -8.30 11.27
CA GLY A 458 -17.05 -7.79 12.63
C GLY A 458 -16.38 -6.45 12.91
N THR A 459 -15.79 -6.28 14.10
CA THR A 459 -15.13 -5.03 14.53
C THR A 459 -13.72 -5.31 15.04
N PRO A 460 -12.74 -4.43 14.79
CA PRO A 460 -11.40 -4.59 15.35
C PRO A 460 -11.40 -4.31 16.86
N LEU A 461 -10.64 -5.08 17.62
CA LEU A 461 -10.48 -4.90 19.06
C LEU A 461 -9.25 -4.02 19.33
N VAL A 462 -9.45 -2.71 19.27
CA VAL A 462 -8.42 -1.69 19.52
C VAL A 462 -8.77 -0.92 20.78
N LYS A 463 -7.83 -0.84 21.71
CA LYS A 463 -8.01 -0.18 23.02
C LYS A 463 -7.19 1.10 23.18
N THR A 464 -6.19 1.27 22.33
CA THR A 464 -5.18 2.33 22.45
C THR A 464 -5.34 3.30 21.29
N ALA A 465 -5.34 4.60 21.60
CA ALA A 465 -5.19 5.66 20.60
C ALA A 465 -3.77 6.25 20.66
N LEU A 466 -3.23 6.68 19.53
CA LEU A 466 -1.99 7.48 19.44
C LEU A 466 -2.34 8.87 18.88
N TYR A 467 -2.00 9.92 19.62
CA TYR A 467 -2.22 11.29 19.15
C TYR A 467 -1.18 11.68 18.08
N MET A 468 -1.67 12.14 16.93
CA MET A 468 -0.86 12.69 15.84
C MET A 468 -0.72 14.21 16.02
N PRO A 469 0.50 14.72 16.26
CA PRO A 469 0.74 16.13 16.60
C PRO A 469 0.81 17.02 15.33
N VAL A 470 -0.29 17.09 14.58
CA VAL A 470 -0.35 17.76 13.27
C VAL A 470 0.02 19.25 13.37
N ARG A 471 -0.43 19.94 14.42
CA ARG A 471 -0.15 21.37 14.62
C ARG A 471 1.32 21.64 14.95
N ASP A 472 1.95 20.76 15.72
CA ASP A 472 3.39 20.84 15.96
C ASP A 472 4.20 20.67 14.65
N VAL A 473 3.71 19.85 13.72
CA VAL A 473 4.33 19.72 12.39
C VAL A 473 4.16 21.01 11.57
N TRP A 474 2.96 21.58 11.56
CA TRP A 474 2.67 22.86 10.87
C TRP A 474 3.43 24.05 11.46
N SER A 475 3.72 24.02 12.75
CA SER A 475 4.52 25.07 13.41
C SER A 475 5.90 25.22 12.76
N ASN A 476 6.45 24.17 12.12
CA ASN A 476 7.74 24.19 11.41
C ASN A 476 8.89 24.85 12.20
N THR A 477 8.91 24.70 13.52
CA THR A 477 9.97 25.22 14.38
C THR A 477 11.09 24.19 14.54
N GLN A 478 12.16 24.56 15.24
CA GLN A 478 13.20 23.60 15.62
C GLN A 478 12.67 22.42 16.44
N GLN A 479 11.54 22.61 17.15
CA GLN A 479 10.93 21.58 17.97
C GLN A 479 10.11 20.57 17.15
N SER A 480 9.60 20.96 15.96
CA SER A 480 8.79 20.09 15.10
C SER A 480 9.48 18.77 14.76
N LEU A 481 10.78 18.79 14.44
CA LEU A 481 11.53 17.57 14.10
C LEU A 481 11.56 16.58 15.27
N LYS A 482 11.77 17.07 16.49
CA LYS A 482 11.80 16.22 17.69
C LYS A 482 10.43 15.61 17.98
N VAL A 483 9.36 16.35 17.72
CA VAL A 483 7.98 15.85 17.87
C VAL A 483 7.66 14.76 16.85
N ILE A 484 8.10 14.93 15.60
CA ILE A 484 7.99 13.91 14.55
C ILE A 484 8.73 12.62 14.96
N GLU A 485 10.01 12.74 15.33
CA GLU A 485 10.83 11.61 15.77
C GLU A 485 10.23 10.89 16.99
N GLU A 486 9.66 11.64 17.94
CA GLU A 486 9.03 11.07 19.12
C GLU A 486 7.73 10.32 18.79
N TYR A 487 6.91 10.86 17.88
CA TYR A 487 5.70 10.20 17.40
C TYR A 487 6.03 8.85 16.75
N ASP A 488 7.00 8.81 15.83
CA ASP A 488 7.43 7.59 15.15
C ASP A 488 8.04 6.59 16.15
N ALA A 489 8.83 7.06 17.11
CA ALA A 489 9.41 6.22 18.15
C ALA A 489 8.34 5.62 19.09
N LEU A 490 7.26 6.35 19.40
CA LEU A 490 6.15 5.83 20.19
C LEU A 490 5.34 4.79 19.42
N ALA A 491 5.06 5.05 18.14
CA ALA A 491 4.39 4.09 17.27
C ALA A 491 5.19 2.78 17.13
N ASP A 492 6.49 2.85 16.86
CA ASP A 492 7.36 1.66 16.79
C ASP A 492 7.41 0.89 18.12
N LYS A 493 7.41 1.60 19.26
CA LYS A 493 7.33 0.95 20.58
C LYS A 493 5.98 0.25 20.81
N LEU A 494 4.86 0.80 20.34
CA LEU A 494 3.55 0.14 20.39
C LEU A 494 3.56 -1.14 19.55
N GLU A 495 4.05 -1.07 18.30
CA GLU A 495 4.15 -2.21 17.39
C GLU A 495 5.02 -3.33 17.98
N ARG A 496 6.23 -3.00 18.48
CA ARG A 496 7.15 -3.99 19.09
C ARG A 496 6.60 -4.66 20.35
N LYS A 497 5.67 -3.98 21.04
CA LYS A 497 4.94 -4.52 22.20
C LYS A 497 3.64 -5.22 21.81
N ARG A 498 3.29 -5.27 20.51
CA ARG A 498 2.07 -5.89 19.97
C ARG A 498 0.79 -5.25 20.48
N ILE A 499 0.84 -3.93 20.65
CA ILE A 499 -0.32 -3.14 21.04
C ILE A 499 -0.92 -2.58 19.75
N ASP A 500 -2.11 -3.07 19.39
CA ASP A 500 -2.88 -2.52 18.27
C ASP A 500 -3.41 -1.13 18.66
N PHE A 501 -3.32 -0.15 17.76
CA PHE A 501 -3.71 1.22 18.03
C PHE A 501 -4.31 1.89 16.80
N ASP A 502 -5.19 2.87 17.07
CA ASP A 502 -5.68 3.82 16.08
C ASP A 502 -5.04 5.20 16.31
N VAL A 503 -4.99 6.01 15.27
CA VAL A 503 -4.49 7.39 15.29
C VAL A 503 -5.66 8.37 15.53
N VAL A 504 -5.43 9.38 16.36
CA VAL A 504 -6.36 10.49 16.62
C VAL A 504 -5.63 11.83 16.50
N ASP A 505 -6.36 12.88 16.14
CA ASP A 505 -5.89 14.27 16.01
C ASP A 505 -6.78 15.21 16.83
N ASP A 506 -6.52 16.52 16.76
CA ASP A 506 -7.33 17.56 17.40
C ASP A 506 -8.81 17.47 17.00
N ASP A 507 -9.13 17.29 15.71
CA ASP A 507 -10.51 17.21 15.20
C ASP A 507 -11.27 16.01 15.78
N ALA A 508 -10.60 14.85 15.87
CA ALA A 508 -11.15 13.65 16.50
C ALA A 508 -11.38 13.86 18.00
N LEU A 509 -10.45 14.52 18.70
CA LEU A 509 -10.57 14.77 20.14
C LEU A 509 -11.64 15.81 20.47
N GLU A 510 -11.77 16.85 19.66
CA GLU A 510 -12.82 17.86 19.80
C GLU A 510 -14.22 17.21 19.73
N SER A 511 -14.43 16.36 18.73
CA SER A 511 -15.69 15.64 18.50
C SER A 511 -15.88 14.39 19.37
N ALA A 512 -14.87 13.96 20.12
CA ALA A 512 -14.93 12.72 20.89
C ALA A 512 -15.97 12.76 22.02
N GLY A 513 -16.64 11.63 22.23
CA GLY A 513 -17.44 11.37 23.43
C GLY A 513 -16.60 10.69 24.52
N ILE A 514 -17.12 10.69 25.75
CA ILE A 514 -16.58 9.87 26.84
C ILE A 514 -17.72 8.98 27.33
N LYS A 515 -17.53 7.66 27.28
CA LYS A 515 -18.55 6.67 27.67
C LYS A 515 -17.91 5.52 28.43
N ASP A 516 -18.46 5.18 29.59
CA ASP A 516 -17.99 4.09 30.45
C ASP A 516 -16.47 4.16 30.72
N GLY A 517 -15.96 5.37 31.01
CA GLY A 517 -14.54 5.61 31.25
C GLY A 517 -13.63 5.50 30.01
N ARG A 518 -14.19 5.42 28.79
CA ARG A 518 -13.46 5.31 27.52
C ARG A 518 -13.64 6.54 26.65
N LEU A 519 -12.60 6.91 25.90
CA LEU A 519 -12.61 7.96 24.89
C LEU A 519 -13.18 7.41 23.58
N CYS A 520 -14.33 7.90 23.13
CA CYS A 520 -15.01 7.38 21.94
C CYS A 520 -14.92 8.36 20.76
N VAL A 521 -14.31 7.91 19.67
CA VAL A 521 -14.22 8.63 18.39
C VAL A 521 -15.02 7.83 17.36
N GLY A 522 -16.13 8.41 16.91
CA GLY A 522 -17.05 7.72 16.00
C GLY A 522 -17.55 6.38 16.58
N LYS A 523 -17.25 5.28 15.90
CA LYS A 523 -17.61 3.91 16.29
C LYS A 523 -16.59 3.20 17.17
N MET A 524 -15.42 3.80 17.39
CA MET A 524 -14.33 3.24 18.20
C MET A 524 -14.30 3.87 19.58
N CYS A 525 -13.89 3.11 20.60
CA CYS A 525 -13.70 3.60 21.96
C CYS A 525 -12.42 3.05 22.57
N TYR A 526 -11.59 3.94 23.12
CA TYR A 526 -10.26 3.68 23.61
C TYR A 526 -10.20 3.76 25.14
N GLU A 527 -9.52 2.82 25.77
CA GLU A 527 -9.24 2.79 27.21
C GLU A 527 -8.06 3.71 27.57
N GLU A 528 -7.21 4.00 26.59
CA GLU A 528 -5.98 4.74 26.77
C GLU A 528 -5.57 5.52 25.51
N LEU A 529 -4.90 6.64 25.73
CA LEU A 529 -4.33 7.49 24.70
C LEU A 529 -2.85 7.70 24.99
N VAL A 530 -2.01 7.43 24.01
CA VAL A 530 -0.58 7.75 24.02
C VAL A 530 -0.38 9.11 23.37
N LEU A 531 0.23 10.02 24.12
CA LEU A 531 0.46 11.41 23.75
C LEU A 531 1.98 11.63 23.60
N PRO A 532 2.51 11.85 22.37
CA PRO A 532 3.87 12.36 22.20
C PRO A 532 3.98 13.74 22.86
N LYS A 533 5.21 14.24 23.07
CA LYS A 533 5.40 15.67 23.32
C LYS A 533 4.64 16.49 22.29
N CYS A 534 3.83 17.40 22.80
CA CYS A 534 2.96 18.27 22.02
C CYS A 534 3.02 19.66 22.64
N MET A 535 3.35 20.65 21.82
CA MET A 535 3.41 22.07 22.20
C MET A 535 2.14 22.79 21.72
N HIS A 536 1.56 22.35 20.60
CA HIS A 536 0.41 22.98 19.98
C HIS A 536 -0.77 22.03 19.90
N MET A 537 -1.81 22.29 20.70
CA MET A 537 -3.08 21.57 20.72
C MET A 537 -4.22 22.58 20.89
N ILE A 538 -5.37 22.34 20.25
CA ILE A 538 -6.54 23.21 20.47
C ILE A 538 -7.08 23.05 21.91
N PRO A 539 -7.63 24.13 22.50
CA PRO A 539 -8.20 24.07 23.85
C PRO A 539 -9.26 22.98 24.01
N ALA A 540 -10.11 22.75 23.01
CA ALA A 540 -11.16 21.73 23.07
C ALA A 540 -10.60 20.29 23.21
N ALA A 541 -9.53 19.97 22.48
CA ALA A 541 -8.86 18.68 22.55
C ALA A 541 -8.18 18.50 23.91
N ALA A 542 -7.48 19.53 24.41
CA ALA A 542 -6.87 19.50 25.75
C ALA A 542 -7.92 19.30 26.86
N GLN A 543 -9.03 20.03 26.79
CA GLN A 543 -10.16 19.86 27.71
C GLN A 543 -10.77 18.46 27.64
N LYS A 544 -10.85 17.86 26.44
CA LYS A 544 -11.30 16.48 26.28
C LYS A 544 -10.38 15.49 26.98
N LEU A 545 -9.08 15.62 26.82
CA LEU A 545 -8.10 14.76 27.48
C LEU A 545 -8.16 14.89 29.00
N GLU A 546 -8.36 16.10 29.53
CA GLU A 546 -8.55 16.31 30.96
C GLU A 546 -9.87 15.71 31.47
N ALA A 547 -10.97 15.84 30.72
CA ALA A 547 -12.23 15.19 31.04
C ALA A 547 -12.10 13.65 31.03
N PHE A 548 -11.34 13.10 30.07
CA PHE A 548 -11.07 11.68 29.96
C PHE A 548 -10.27 11.16 31.16
N LYS A 549 -9.22 11.88 31.59
CA LYS A 549 -8.46 11.57 32.81
C LYS A 549 -9.36 11.57 34.06
N LYS A 550 -10.24 12.57 34.21
CA LYS A 550 -11.14 12.70 35.38
C LYS A 550 -12.06 11.51 35.61
N VAL A 551 -12.43 10.79 34.55
CA VAL A 551 -13.27 9.58 34.64
C VAL A 551 -12.47 8.28 34.68
N GLY A 552 -11.14 8.34 34.89
CA GLY A 552 -10.26 7.18 35.01
C GLY A 552 -9.60 6.74 33.69
N GLY A 553 -9.80 7.48 32.60
CA GLY A 553 -9.10 7.27 31.34
C GLY A 553 -7.59 7.49 31.46
N LYS A 554 -6.79 6.74 30.70
CA LYS A 554 -5.32 6.84 30.74
C LYS A 554 -4.82 7.72 29.60
N VAL A 555 -4.15 8.82 29.93
CA VAL A 555 -3.38 9.62 28.97
C VAL A 555 -1.90 9.47 29.34
N LEU A 556 -1.13 8.83 28.45
CA LEU A 556 0.22 8.34 28.73
C LEU A 556 1.24 8.97 27.81
N THR A 557 2.41 9.33 28.32
CA THR A 557 3.54 9.82 27.51
C THR A 557 4.50 8.70 27.07
N GLY A 558 4.13 7.44 27.32
CA GLY A 558 4.94 6.27 26.98
C GLY A 558 4.17 4.98 27.13
N VAL A 559 4.77 3.87 26.71
CA VAL A 559 4.06 2.58 26.52
C VAL A 559 4.33 1.55 27.62
N LYS A 560 4.99 1.93 28.73
CA LYS A 560 5.53 0.97 29.70
C LYS A 560 4.43 0.11 30.34
N THR A 561 3.32 0.74 30.71
CA THR A 561 2.16 0.15 31.40
C THR A 561 1.17 -0.56 30.48
N LEU A 562 1.47 -0.61 29.18
CA LEU A 562 0.59 -1.17 28.18
C LEU A 562 0.90 -2.64 27.95
N HIS A 563 -0.16 -3.43 27.75
CA HIS A 563 -0.09 -4.88 27.61
C HIS A 563 -0.77 -5.33 26.32
N SER A 564 -0.12 -6.25 25.62
CA SER A 564 -0.67 -6.93 24.44
C SER A 564 -1.90 -7.77 24.81
N LEU A 565 -2.82 -7.91 23.86
CA LEU A 565 -4.00 -8.81 23.97
C LEU A 565 -3.62 -10.30 23.98
N LEU A 566 -2.36 -10.62 23.66
CA LEU A 566 -1.81 -11.96 23.54
C LEU A 566 -0.41 -12.01 24.16
N ILE A 567 -0.11 -13.09 24.90
CA ILE A 567 1.25 -13.38 25.38
C ILE A 567 1.95 -14.30 24.38
N ILE A 568 3.17 -13.94 23.96
CA ILE A 568 4.00 -14.70 23.04
C ILE A 568 5.33 -15.04 23.72
N GLU A 569 5.71 -16.32 23.67
CA GLU A 569 6.93 -16.87 24.29
C GLU A 569 7.78 -17.66 23.27
N PRO A 570 9.08 -17.37 23.11
CA PRO A 570 9.76 -16.17 23.64
C PRO A 570 9.16 -14.90 23.04
N ALA A 571 9.36 -13.75 23.70
CA ALA A 571 8.84 -12.48 23.18
C ALA A 571 9.45 -12.16 21.80
N GLN A 572 8.59 -11.79 20.84
CA GLN A 572 8.98 -11.52 19.46
C GLN A 572 8.60 -10.08 19.06
N ALA A 573 9.59 -9.19 18.95
CA ALA A 573 9.36 -7.78 18.64
C ALA A 573 8.83 -7.53 17.22
N ARG A 574 9.09 -8.46 16.28
CA ARG A 574 8.68 -8.41 14.87
C ARG A 574 7.63 -9.49 14.55
N VAL A 575 6.82 -9.85 15.54
CA VAL A 575 5.60 -10.61 15.32
C VAL A 575 4.43 -9.71 15.67
N SER A 576 3.64 -9.34 14.67
CA SER A 576 2.52 -8.40 14.81
C SER A 576 1.20 -9.14 14.96
N LEU A 577 0.20 -8.46 15.52
CA LEU A 577 -1.11 -9.02 15.81
C LEU A 577 -2.21 -7.98 15.55
N THR A 578 -3.32 -8.42 14.97
CA THR A 578 -4.61 -7.74 15.09
C THR A 578 -5.71 -8.73 15.46
N VAL A 579 -6.78 -8.23 16.08
CA VAL A 579 -7.87 -9.06 16.61
C VAL A 579 -9.21 -8.49 16.15
N ARG A 580 -10.09 -9.36 15.64
CA ARG A 580 -11.47 -9.04 15.26
C ARG A 580 -12.45 -9.67 16.24
N LYS A 581 -13.37 -8.86 16.77
CA LYS A 581 -14.55 -9.32 17.51
C LYS A 581 -15.69 -9.60 16.52
N LEU A 582 -16.13 -10.84 16.48
CA LEU A 582 -17.23 -11.30 15.63
C LEU A 582 -18.48 -11.56 16.49
N LYS A 583 -19.66 -11.63 15.87
CA LYS A 583 -20.91 -12.05 16.54
C LYS A 583 -20.88 -13.52 17.00
N ASN A 584 -20.01 -14.33 16.40
CA ASN A 584 -19.93 -15.77 16.64
C ASN A 584 -18.53 -16.25 17.05
N GLY A 585 -17.67 -15.34 17.53
CA GLY A 585 -16.36 -15.71 18.04
C GLY A 585 -15.34 -14.57 17.99
N ARG A 586 -14.07 -14.95 18.06
CA ARG A 586 -12.93 -14.02 17.95
C ARG A 586 -11.93 -14.53 16.93
N LEU A 587 -11.42 -13.64 16.08
CA LEU A 587 -10.41 -13.95 15.09
C LEU A 587 -9.12 -13.21 15.41
N TYR A 588 -8.02 -13.95 15.49
CA TYR A 588 -6.67 -13.42 15.66
C TYR A 588 -5.92 -13.56 14.34
N PHE A 589 -5.18 -12.53 13.94
CA PHE A 589 -4.27 -12.60 12.80
C PHE A 589 -2.87 -12.21 13.23
N ILE A 590 -1.97 -13.19 13.19
CA ILE A 590 -0.58 -13.09 13.65
C ILE A 590 0.33 -13.11 12.42
N VAL A 591 1.28 -12.19 12.34
CA VAL A 591 2.18 -12.04 11.19
C VAL A 591 3.63 -12.10 11.64
N ASN A 592 4.45 -12.88 10.94
CA ASN A 592 5.90 -12.83 11.09
C ASN A 592 6.48 -11.76 10.15
N GLU A 593 6.98 -10.68 10.75
CA GLU A 593 7.68 -9.59 10.04
C GLU A 593 9.20 -9.78 10.02
N ASN A 594 9.73 -10.83 10.65
CA ASN A 594 11.16 -11.14 10.59
C ASN A 594 11.55 -11.64 9.19
N GLU A 595 12.84 -11.58 8.90
CA GLU A 595 13.45 -12.12 7.67
C GLU A 595 13.67 -13.65 7.75
N MET A 596 13.38 -14.26 8.91
CA MET A 596 13.61 -15.68 9.21
C MET A 596 12.37 -16.33 9.84
N GLU A 597 12.35 -17.66 9.89
CA GLU A 597 11.33 -18.42 10.61
C GLU A 597 11.32 -18.08 12.10
N VAL A 598 10.10 -18.00 12.66
CA VAL A 598 9.87 -17.84 14.09
C VAL A 598 9.08 -19.02 14.63
N SER A 599 9.65 -19.69 15.62
CA SER A 599 8.96 -20.65 16.47
C SER A 599 8.57 -19.98 17.79
N LEU A 600 7.29 -20.02 18.14
CA LEU A 600 6.75 -19.39 19.35
C LEU A 600 5.62 -20.19 19.97
N SER A 601 5.31 -19.88 21.22
CA SER A 601 4.07 -20.26 21.88
C SER A 601 3.21 -19.04 22.12
N ALA A 602 1.94 -19.12 21.76
CA ALA A 602 0.95 -18.05 21.93
C ALA A 602 -0.09 -18.48 22.98
N LEU A 603 -0.24 -17.67 24.02
CA LEU A 603 -1.24 -17.82 25.08
C LEU A 603 -2.37 -16.81 24.85
N PHE A 604 -3.52 -17.34 24.43
CA PHE A 604 -4.75 -16.61 24.13
C PHE A 604 -5.63 -16.55 25.38
N PRO A 605 -6.28 -15.41 25.69
CA PRO A 605 -7.22 -15.29 26.81
C PRO A 605 -8.57 -16.01 26.57
N GLU A 606 -8.63 -16.88 25.56
CA GLU A 606 -9.82 -17.59 25.14
C GLU A 606 -9.91 -18.95 25.86
N LYS A 607 -11.15 -19.44 26.02
CA LYS A 607 -11.44 -20.73 26.68
C LYS A 607 -11.97 -21.79 25.73
N LYS A 608 -12.30 -21.42 24.48
CA LYS A 608 -12.86 -22.33 23.48
C LYS A 608 -11.75 -22.85 22.55
N PRO A 609 -11.85 -24.07 22.01
CA PRO A 609 -10.79 -24.63 21.16
C PRO A 609 -10.47 -23.76 19.92
N PRO A 610 -9.19 -23.52 19.60
CA PRO A 610 -8.77 -22.74 18.44
C PRO A 610 -8.85 -23.51 17.14
N VAL A 611 -9.18 -22.80 16.05
CA VAL A 611 -9.17 -23.29 14.68
C VAL A 611 -8.24 -22.43 13.82
N LEU A 612 -7.21 -23.03 13.24
CA LEU A 612 -6.37 -22.39 12.23
C LEU A 612 -7.13 -22.36 10.90
N LEU A 613 -7.32 -21.16 10.37
CA LEU A 613 -7.78 -20.92 9.01
C LEU A 613 -6.54 -20.73 8.14
N ASP A 614 -6.30 -21.62 7.19
CA ASP A 614 -5.15 -21.56 6.29
C ASP A 614 -5.52 -20.78 5.02
N PRO A 615 -5.15 -19.49 4.89
CA PRO A 615 -5.49 -18.67 3.73
C PRO A 615 -4.81 -19.15 2.44
N GLN A 616 -3.77 -19.99 2.50
CA GLN A 616 -3.14 -20.53 1.28
C GLN A 616 -4.03 -21.59 0.64
N THR A 617 -4.59 -22.50 1.45
CA THR A 617 -5.38 -23.63 0.93
C THR A 617 -6.89 -23.48 1.07
N GLY A 618 -7.37 -22.48 1.83
CA GLY A 618 -8.79 -22.32 2.17
C GLY A 618 -9.31 -23.38 3.13
N LYS A 619 -8.43 -24.19 3.73
CA LYS A 619 -8.79 -25.23 4.70
C LYS A 619 -8.77 -24.70 6.12
N ALA A 620 -9.52 -25.37 7.00
CA ALA A 620 -9.51 -25.11 8.44
C ALA A 620 -8.97 -26.34 9.17
N PHE A 621 -8.17 -26.12 10.21
CA PHE A 621 -7.53 -27.16 11.01
C PHE A 621 -7.74 -26.87 12.49
N ALA A 622 -8.18 -27.86 13.26
CA ALA A 622 -8.20 -27.73 14.71
C ALA A 622 -6.74 -27.72 15.22
N LEU A 623 -6.42 -26.73 16.05
CA LEU A 623 -5.06 -26.50 16.56
C LEU A 623 -4.81 -27.35 17.81
N GLU A 624 -3.62 -27.96 17.86
CA GLU A 624 -3.15 -28.58 19.11
C GLU A 624 -2.89 -27.47 20.14
N HIS A 625 -3.38 -27.70 21.35
CA HIS A 625 -3.34 -26.70 22.40
C HIS A 625 -3.38 -27.34 23.78
N THR A 626 -2.96 -26.57 24.78
CA THR A 626 -3.19 -26.86 26.19
C THR A 626 -4.13 -25.81 26.78
N VAL A 627 -4.95 -26.24 27.73
CA VAL A 627 -5.86 -25.37 28.48
C VAL A 627 -5.26 -25.10 29.85
N GLY A 628 -5.16 -23.83 30.23
CA GLY A 628 -4.73 -23.40 31.55
C GLY A 628 -5.69 -22.38 32.17
N GLU A 629 -5.38 -21.97 33.40
CA GLU A 629 -6.16 -20.99 34.16
C GLU A 629 -6.25 -19.64 33.44
N ASP A 630 -5.17 -19.20 32.80
CA ASP A 630 -5.09 -17.92 32.11
C ASP A 630 -5.62 -17.95 30.66
N GLY A 631 -5.86 -19.13 30.09
CA GLY A 631 -6.29 -19.24 28.70
C GLY A 631 -5.84 -20.50 27.96
N ILE A 632 -5.80 -20.42 26.64
CA ILE A 632 -5.37 -21.49 25.76
C ILE A 632 -3.99 -21.19 25.19
N LYS A 633 -3.08 -22.16 25.31
CA LYS A 633 -1.73 -22.06 24.79
C LYS A 633 -1.56 -22.97 23.57
N THR A 634 -1.03 -22.43 22.48
CA THR A 634 -0.70 -23.19 21.26
C THR A 634 0.72 -22.86 20.80
N ALA A 635 1.33 -23.76 20.02
CA ALA A 635 2.65 -23.55 19.44
C ALA A 635 2.53 -23.25 17.95
N LEU A 636 3.15 -22.16 17.51
CA LEU A 636 3.14 -21.71 16.12
C LEU A 636 4.56 -21.73 15.56
N ILE A 637 4.67 -22.11 14.28
CA ILE A 637 5.88 -21.98 13.47
C ILE A 637 5.49 -21.12 12.29
N LEU A 638 6.06 -19.92 12.20
CA LEU A 638 5.77 -18.95 11.17
C LEU A 638 7.02 -18.77 10.32
N PRO A 639 7.08 -19.32 9.09
CA PRO A 639 8.23 -19.12 8.20
C PRO A 639 8.39 -17.64 7.83
N PHE A 640 9.44 -17.30 7.07
CA PHE A 640 9.52 -16.00 6.42
C PHE A 640 8.23 -15.71 5.62
N ALA A 641 7.71 -14.49 5.72
CA ALA A 641 6.39 -14.07 5.20
C ALA A 641 5.20 -14.86 5.79
N GLY A 642 5.39 -15.69 6.80
CA GLY A 642 4.39 -16.54 7.44
C GLY A 642 3.36 -15.76 8.25
N SER A 643 2.15 -16.29 8.33
CA SER A 643 1.05 -15.73 9.13
C SER A 643 0.13 -16.84 9.63
N ALA A 644 -0.68 -16.54 10.65
CA ALA A 644 -1.69 -17.45 11.18
C ALA A 644 -2.99 -16.68 11.43
N ALA A 645 -4.09 -17.12 10.81
CA ALA A 645 -5.44 -16.67 11.11
C ALA A 645 -6.12 -17.71 12.02
N ILE A 646 -6.40 -17.37 13.27
CA ILE A 646 -6.89 -18.28 14.30
C ILE A 646 -8.27 -17.83 14.77
N LEU A 647 -9.27 -18.66 14.53
CA LEU A 647 -10.65 -18.45 14.95
C LEU A 647 -10.93 -19.20 16.27
N PHE A 648 -11.53 -18.49 17.21
CA PHE A 648 -12.12 -19.01 18.43
C PHE A 648 -13.64 -18.93 18.31
N PRO A 649 -14.31 -19.99 17.83
CA PRO A 649 -15.74 -19.98 17.58
C PRO A 649 -16.53 -20.04 18.90
N ASP A 650 -17.66 -19.33 18.99
CA ASP A 650 -18.48 -19.33 20.20
C ASP A 650 -19.23 -20.64 20.44
N LYS A 651 -19.48 -21.38 19.37
CA LYS A 651 -20.15 -22.68 19.35
C LYS A 651 -19.61 -23.50 18.20
N THR A 652 -19.82 -24.80 18.22
CA THR A 652 -19.51 -25.67 17.08
C THR A 652 -20.18 -25.14 15.81
N MET A 653 -19.43 -25.02 14.71
CA MET A 653 -19.93 -24.49 13.45
C MET A 653 -19.84 -25.55 12.33
N PRO A 654 -20.85 -25.64 11.45
CA PRO A 654 -20.77 -26.49 10.26
C PRO A 654 -19.56 -26.14 9.38
N GLY A 655 -18.84 -27.17 8.92
CA GLY A 655 -17.69 -27.01 8.02
C GLY A 655 -16.36 -26.69 8.72
N LEU A 656 -16.34 -26.48 10.04
CA LEU A 656 -15.12 -26.47 10.84
C LEU A 656 -14.82 -27.89 11.36
N PRO A 657 -13.53 -28.29 11.39
CA PRO A 657 -13.16 -29.62 11.87
C PRO A 657 -13.48 -29.78 13.36
N SER A 658 -14.13 -30.88 13.72
CA SER A 658 -14.45 -31.26 15.10
C SER A 658 -13.34 -32.04 15.81
N SER A 659 -12.38 -32.61 15.06
CA SER A 659 -11.25 -33.38 15.59
C SER A 659 -9.91 -32.78 15.20
N ALA A 660 -9.02 -32.61 16.17
CA ALA A 660 -7.69 -32.02 16.00
C ALA A 660 -6.81 -32.80 15.01
N LEU A 661 -6.38 -32.13 13.93
CA LEU A 661 -5.23 -32.55 13.16
C LEU A 661 -3.99 -32.05 13.90
N LYS A 662 -3.15 -32.95 14.42
CA LYS A 662 -1.86 -32.58 15.01
C LYS A 662 -1.02 -31.84 13.97
N LEU A 663 -0.87 -30.52 14.13
CA LEU A 663 -0.09 -29.65 13.25
C LEU A 663 1.42 -29.80 13.48
N LYS A 664 1.83 -30.29 14.66
CA LYS A 664 3.19 -30.78 14.90
C LYS A 664 3.18 -32.30 14.95
N GLN A 665 3.90 -32.93 14.03
CA GLN A 665 4.15 -34.37 14.08
C GLN A 665 5.66 -34.57 14.09
N LYS A 666 6.16 -35.25 15.13
CA LYS A 666 7.53 -35.77 15.09
C LYS A 666 7.58 -36.82 13.98
N PHE A 667 8.18 -36.45 12.86
CA PHE A 667 8.54 -37.42 11.82
C PHE A 667 9.66 -38.30 12.38
N LYS A 668 9.49 -39.62 12.30
CA LYS A 668 10.44 -40.58 12.89
C LYS A 668 11.59 -40.88 11.94
N ASN A 669 11.32 -40.84 10.63
CA ASN A 669 12.28 -41.14 9.58
C ASN A 669 12.35 -39.97 8.59
N VAL A 670 13.56 -39.59 8.19
CA VAL A 670 13.82 -38.59 7.15
C VAL A 670 14.60 -39.28 6.04
N ILE A 671 14.00 -39.41 4.86
CA ILE A 671 14.68 -39.91 3.65
C ILE A 671 15.11 -38.71 2.84
N VAL A 672 16.38 -38.68 2.47
CA VAL A 672 17.02 -37.49 1.89
C VAL A 672 17.43 -37.82 0.48
N LEU A 673 17.04 -36.95 -0.44
CA LEU A 673 17.30 -37.11 -1.87
C LEU A 673 18.47 -36.17 -2.24
N ASP A 674 19.69 -36.57 -1.89
CA ASP A 674 20.89 -35.73 -2.05
C ASP A 674 21.68 -35.99 -3.35
N LYS A 675 21.40 -37.08 -4.05
CA LYS A 675 22.17 -37.55 -5.21
C LYS A 675 21.28 -37.95 -6.39
N GLY A 676 21.88 -38.03 -7.57
CA GLY A 676 21.22 -38.54 -8.78
C GLY A 676 20.29 -37.54 -9.47
N TRP A 677 20.36 -36.26 -9.09
CA TRP A 677 19.57 -35.21 -9.72
C TRP A 677 20.04 -34.94 -11.14
N GLN A 678 19.07 -34.74 -12.03
CA GLN A 678 19.28 -34.22 -13.37
C GLN A 678 18.56 -32.88 -13.52
N PHE A 679 19.10 -32.00 -14.35
CA PHE A 679 18.54 -30.68 -14.63
C PHE A 679 18.41 -30.42 -16.13
N ALA A 680 17.34 -29.74 -16.54
CA ALA A 680 17.18 -29.16 -17.88
C ALA A 680 16.44 -27.83 -17.79
N LYS A 681 16.83 -26.84 -18.63
CA LYS A 681 16.00 -25.65 -18.81
C LYS A 681 14.72 -26.05 -19.56
N THR A 682 13.58 -25.56 -19.09
CA THR A 682 12.26 -25.89 -19.66
C THR A 682 11.56 -24.70 -20.29
N GLU A 683 11.90 -23.50 -19.85
CA GLU A 683 11.38 -22.27 -20.44
C GLU A 683 12.33 -21.11 -20.17
N SER A 684 12.35 -20.14 -21.08
CA SER A 684 13.18 -18.93 -21.01
C SER A 684 12.31 -17.70 -21.18
N PHE A 685 12.57 -16.69 -20.34
CA PHE A 685 12.10 -15.33 -20.51
C PHE A 685 13.27 -14.49 -20.99
N VAL A 686 13.06 -13.71 -22.05
CA VAL A 686 14.09 -12.85 -22.65
C VAL A 686 13.54 -11.43 -22.85
N ILE A 687 14.36 -10.43 -22.55
CA ILE A 687 14.06 -9.04 -22.91
C ILE A 687 14.53 -8.83 -24.35
N GLY A 688 13.61 -9.02 -25.29
CA GLY A 688 13.86 -8.87 -26.72
C GLY A 688 14.10 -7.43 -27.15
N GLN A 689 14.22 -7.22 -28.46
CA GLN A 689 14.50 -5.90 -29.04
C GLN A 689 13.31 -4.93 -28.91
N GLN A 690 12.09 -5.44 -28.99
CA GLN A 690 10.86 -4.64 -28.95
C GLN A 690 9.79 -5.21 -28.02
N GLU A 691 9.93 -6.45 -27.54
CA GLU A 691 8.92 -7.14 -26.75
C GLU A 691 9.59 -8.09 -25.78
N PHE A 692 8.86 -8.49 -24.73
CA PHE A 692 9.25 -9.68 -23.98
C PHE A 692 9.07 -10.93 -24.84
N GLU A 693 9.99 -11.87 -24.72
CA GLU A 693 9.95 -13.15 -25.41
C GLU A 693 9.85 -14.26 -24.37
N HIS A 694 9.05 -15.29 -24.68
CA HIS A 694 8.91 -16.47 -23.85
C HIS A 694 9.01 -17.70 -24.73
N GLU A 695 10.00 -18.54 -24.46
CA GLU A 695 10.28 -19.75 -25.22
C GLU A 695 10.14 -20.98 -24.33
N LYS A 696 9.48 -22.03 -24.84
CA LYS A 696 9.53 -23.37 -24.22
C LYS A 696 10.76 -24.09 -24.75
N LEU A 697 11.59 -24.56 -23.84
CA LEU A 697 12.85 -25.23 -24.15
C LEU A 697 12.69 -26.75 -24.05
N THR A 698 13.34 -27.47 -24.95
CA THR A 698 13.47 -28.94 -24.89
C THR A 698 14.94 -29.30 -24.90
N GLU A 699 15.56 -29.21 -23.71
CA GLU A 699 16.96 -29.57 -23.52
C GLU A 699 17.12 -30.98 -22.97
N LYS A 700 18.27 -31.60 -23.26
CA LYS A 700 18.61 -32.92 -22.68
C LYS A 700 18.96 -32.73 -21.20
N PRO A 701 18.38 -33.53 -20.29
CA PRO A 701 18.76 -33.49 -18.88
C PRO A 701 20.24 -33.80 -18.69
N MET A 702 20.90 -33.04 -17.82
CA MET A 702 22.30 -33.24 -17.43
C MET A 702 22.43 -33.49 -15.93
N PRO A 703 23.46 -34.21 -15.45
CA PRO A 703 23.72 -34.35 -14.02
C PRO A 703 23.80 -32.99 -13.32
N ALA A 704 23.13 -32.84 -12.19
CA ALA A 704 23.01 -31.58 -11.47
C ALA A 704 23.34 -31.72 -10.00
N VAL A 705 24.00 -30.70 -9.45
CA VAL A 705 24.13 -30.51 -8.00
C VAL A 705 23.10 -29.47 -7.58
N LEU A 706 22.41 -29.74 -6.47
CA LEU A 706 21.48 -28.79 -5.88
C LEU A 706 22.23 -27.52 -5.45
N GLY A 707 21.73 -26.35 -5.84
CA GLY A 707 22.40 -25.07 -5.63
C GLY A 707 21.97 -24.01 -6.65
N PRO A 708 22.77 -22.94 -6.80
CA PRO A 708 22.47 -21.85 -7.72
C PRO A 708 22.59 -22.28 -9.18
N TRP A 709 21.77 -21.68 -10.04
CA TRP A 709 21.73 -21.98 -11.48
C TRP A 709 22.89 -21.41 -12.29
N ALA A 710 23.51 -20.32 -11.85
CA ALA A 710 24.49 -19.58 -12.65
C ALA A 710 25.61 -20.48 -13.24
N SER A 711 26.02 -21.52 -12.51
CA SER A 711 27.02 -22.50 -12.96
C SER A 711 26.56 -23.42 -14.12
N TYR A 712 25.26 -23.51 -14.37
CA TYR A 712 24.65 -24.43 -15.35
C TYR A 712 23.90 -23.70 -16.46
N THR A 713 23.36 -22.50 -16.18
CA THR A 713 22.49 -21.78 -17.11
C THR A 713 23.09 -20.49 -17.66
N GLY A 714 24.18 -20.00 -17.05
CA GLY A 714 24.63 -18.62 -17.21
C GLY A 714 23.95 -17.67 -16.20
N GLU A 715 24.53 -16.48 -16.03
CA GLU A 715 24.07 -15.47 -15.06
C GLU A 715 22.79 -14.74 -15.49
N ASP A 716 22.49 -14.73 -16.79
CA ASP A 716 21.37 -13.99 -17.38
C ASP A 716 20.07 -14.80 -17.48
N PHE A 717 20.10 -16.10 -17.21
CA PHE A 717 18.94 -16.96 -17.37
C PHE A 717 17.78 -16.56 -16.44
N SER A 718 16.64 -16.20 -17.02
CA SER A 718 15.35 -16.04 -16.33
C SER A 718 14.36 -17.01 -16.95
N GLY A 719 13.62 -17.77 -16.15
CA GLY A 719 12.72 -18.80 -16.68
C GLY A 719 12.49 -19.95 -15.72
N GLY A 720 12.31 -21.14 -16.28
CA GLY A 720 12.02 -22.36 -15.55
C GLY A 720 13.06 -23.43 -15.81
N GLY A 721 13.50 -24.11 -14.75
CA GLY A 721 14.41 -25.23 -14.82
C GLY A 721 13.86 -26.43 -14.06
N GLU A 722 13.78 -27.59 -14.73
CA GLU A 722 13.27 -28.83 -14.15
C GLU A 722 14.42 -29.67 -13.58
N TYR A 723 14.29 -30.00 -12.30
CA TYR A 723 15.07 -31.04 -11.65
C TYR A 723 14.29 -32.34 -11.64
N SER A 724 14.96 -33.46 -11.89
CA SER A 724 14.37 -34.80 -11.79
C SER A 724 15.28 -35.77 -11.07
N VAL A 725 14.68 -36.70 -10.32
CA VAL A 725 15.39 -37.77 -9.61
C VAL A 725 14.50 -39.00 -9.51
N ASP A 726 15.08 -40.16 -9.78
CA ASP A 726 14.50 -41.46 -9.44
C ASP A 726 15.08 -41.92 -8.11
N PHE A 727 14.24 -42.43 -7.21
CA PHE A 727 14.66 -42.92 -5.91
C PHE A 727 13.85 -44.14 -5.48
N ASP A 728 14.48 -45.02 -4.70
CA ASP A 728 13.82 -46.19 -4.13
C ASP A 728 13.33 -45.90 -2.71
N LEU A 729 12.06 -46.19 -2.48
CA LEU A 729 11.43 -46.05 -1.17
C LEU A 729 11.48 -47.39 -0.41
N PRO A 730 12.04 -47.43 0.82
CA PRO A 730 12.02 -48.62 1.66
C PRO A 730 10.61 -49.19 1.88
N ALA A 731 10.53 -50.52 2.00
CA ALA A 731 9.28 -51.21 2.28
C ALA A 731 8.63 -50.71 3.58
N GLY A 732 7.29 -50.60 3.59
CA GLY A 732 6.53 -50.19 4.78
C GLY A 732 6.42 -48.68 4.99
N ILE A 733 6.79 -47.87 3.98
CA ILE A 733 6.55 -46.42 3.97
C ILE A 733 5.33 -46.04 3.13
N ALA A 734 5.06 -46.76 2.03
CA ALA A 734 3.85 -46.54 1.25
C ALA A 734 2.60 -46.75 2.13
N GLY A 735 1.66 -45.80 2.09
CA GLY A 735 0.46 -45.79 2.93
C GLY A 735 0.62 -45.07 4.28
N LYS A 736 1.84 -44.66 4.67
CA LYS A 736 2.06 -43.75 5.81
C LYS A 736 1.82 -42.30 5.42
N ARG A 737 1.69 -41.44 6.42
CA ARG A 737 1.67 -39.99 6.21
C ARG A 737 3.08 -39.50 5.88
N VAL A 738 3.26 -38.87 4.73
CA VAL A 738 4.56 -38.39 4.24
C VAL A 738 4.43 -36.99 3.66
N VAL A 739 5.33 -36.10 4.08
CA VAL A 739 5.50 -34.75 3.52
C VAL A 739 6.80 -34.69 2.74
N LEU A 740 6.74 -34.26 1.49
CA LEU A 740 7.90 -33.92 0.68
C LEU A 740 8.23 -32.45 0.91
N SER A 741 9.46 -32.15 1.31
CA SER A 741 9.99 -30.79 1.40
C SER A 741 11.11 -30.59 0.41
N PHE A 742 11.10 -29.46 -0.29
CA PHE A 742 12.19 -29.04 -1.18
C PHE A 742 13.26 -28.21 -0.46
N GLY A 743 13.08 -27.90 0.83
CA GLY A 743 13.95 -26.99 1.56
C GLY A 743 13.93 -25.60 0.95
N LYS A 744 15.10 -25.02 0.64
CA LYS A 744 15.21 -23.70 0.02
C LYS A 744 15.07 -23.79 -1.50
N VAL A 745 14.16 -22.98 -2.04
CA VAL A 745 13.91 -22.79 -3.48
C VAL A 745 13.99 -21.31 -3.80
N GLU A 746 14.72 -20.94 -4.85
CA GLU A 746 14.73 -19.58 -5.39
C GLU A 746 14.06 -19.58 -6.77
N TYR A 747 12.83 -19.07 -6.92
CA TYR A 747 11.97 -18.44 -5.89
C TYR A 747 10.58 -19.05 -5.75
N ALA A 748 10.13 -19.83 -6.73
CA ALA A 748 8.88 -20.57 -6.67
C ALA A 748 9.03 -21.90 -7.43
N CYS A 749 8.15 -22.86 -7.17
CA CYS A 749 8.22 -24.14 -7.85
C CYS A 749 6.86 -24.77 -8.12
N ARG A 750 6.88 -25.77 -9.00
CA ARG A 750 5.82 -26.77 -9.12
C ARG A 750 6.46 -28.15 -9.07
N ALA A 751 5.73 -29.14 -8.60
CA ALA A 751 6.27 -30.48 -8.46
C ALA A 751 5.31 -31.54 -8.99
N CYS A 752 5.88 -32.65 -9.44
CA CYS A 752 5.17 -33.83 -9.93
C CYS A 752 5.84 -35.08 -9.36
N LEU A 753 5.04 -36.01 -8.83
CA LEU A 753 5.50 -37.28 -8.28
C LEU A 753 4.81 -38.43 -8.99
N ASN A 754 5.58 -39.35 -9.55
CA ASN A 754 5.09 -40.53 -10.26
C ASN A 754 4.11 -40.18 -11.40
N GLY A 755 4.37 -39.06 -12.10
CA GLY A 755 3.52 -38.55 -13.18
C GLY A 755 2.27 -37.78 -12.72
N LYS A 756 2.08 -37.59 -11.41
CA LYS A 756 0.97 -36.80 -10.86
C LYS A 756 1.44 -35.44 -10.35
N GLU A 757 0.83 -34.38 -10.86
CA GLU A 757 1.03 -33.01 -10.39
C GLU A 757 0.68 -32.85 -8.90
N LEU A 758 1.57 -32.21 -8.16
CA LEU A 758 1.40 -31.83 -6.75
C LEU A 758 0.87 -30.39 -6.60
N GLY A 759 1.06 -29.55 -7.62
CA GLY A 759 0.61 -28.17 -7.67
C GLY A 759 1.74 -27.13 -7.61
N LEU A 760 1.36 -25.85 -7.60
CA LEU A 760 2.27 -24.71 -7.47
C LEU A 760 2.56 -24.40 -6.00
N CYS A 761 3.79 -24.01 -5.71
CA CYS A 761 4.22 -23.47 -4.42
C CYS A 761 4.96 -22.14 -4.65
N ALA A 762 4.29 -21.04 -4.33
CA ALA A 762 4.76 -19.68 -4.60
C ALA A 762 5.70 -19.12 -3.50
N TRP A 763 5.72 -19.75 -2.32
CA TRP A 763 6.46 -19.29 -1.14
C TRP A 763 6.65 -20.41 -0.12
N PRO A 764 7.62 -20.28 0.81
CA PRO A 764 7.84 -21.27 1.86
C PRO A 764 6.64 -21.45 2.82
N PRO A 765 6.49 -22.65 3.41
CA PRO A 765 7.37 -23.80 3.23
C PRO A 765 7.10 -24.51 1.89
N PHE A 766 8.16 -24.89 1.17
CA PHE A 766 8.08 -25.56 -0.13
C PHE A 766 7.78 -27.04 0.05
N GLU A 767 6.56 -27.34 0.53
CA GLU A 767 6.15 -28.64 1.01
C GLU A 767 4.85 -29.15 0.37
N PHE A 768 4.78 -30.47 0.17
CA PHE A 768 3.62 -31.16 -0.39
C PHE A 768 3.29 -32.43 0.40
N ASP A 769 2.01 -32.67 0.67
CA ASP A 769 1.54 -33.95 1.20
C ASP A 769 1.52 -35.00 0.08
N VAL A 770 2.41 -36.00 0.19
CA VAL A 770 2.59 -37.06 -0.81
C VAL A 770 2.16 -38.43 -0.30
N SER A 771 1.46 -38.49 0.83
CA SER A 771 1.11 -39.72 1.56
C SER A 771 0.44 -40.80 0.68
N LYS A 772 -0.37 -40.37 -0.29
CA LYS A 772 -1.16 -41.26 -1.15
C LYS A 772 -0.53 -41.53 -2.53
N LEU A 773 0.66 -41.00 -2.79
CA LEU A 773 1.27 -40.98 -4.12
C LEU A 773 2.55 -41.80 -4.21
N LEU A 774 3.14 -42.14 -3.07
CA LEU A 774 4.35 -42.94 -2.97
C LEU A 774 4.06 -44.42 -3.22
N LYS A 775 4.98 -45.07 -3.94
CA LYS A 775 5.02 -46.52 -4.17
C LYS A 775 6.17 -47.14 -3.36
N ASN A 776 6.03 -48.38 -2.91
CA ASN A 776 7.20 -49.11 -2.41
C ASN A 776 8.16 -49.37 -3.58
N GLY A 777 9.48 -49.30 -3.36
CA GLY A 777 10.47 -49.38 -4.44
C GLY A 777 10.53 -48.08 -5.26
N LYS A 778 10.64 -48.20 -6.58
CA LYS A 778 10.98 -47.07 -7.46
C LYS A 778 9.90 -45.98 -7.51
N ASN A 779 10.31 -44.74 -7.28
CA ASN A 779 9.53 -43.52 -7.47
C ASN A 779 10.30 -42.53 -8.34
N SER A 780 9.58 -41.64 -9.03
CA SER A 780 10.16 -40.58 -9.86
C SER A 780 9.61 -39.22 -9.43
N LEU A 781 10.49 -38.29 -9.09
CA LEU A 781 10.16 -36.94 -8.66
C LEU A 781 10.69 -35.94 -9.67
N LYS A 782 9.83 -34.98 -10.03
CA LYS A 782 10.17 -33.80 -10.83
C LYS A 782 9.79 -32.54 -10.09
N VAL A 783 10.63 -31.52 -10.16
CA VAL A 783 10.32 -30.17 -9.67
C VAL A 783 10.82 -29.13 -10.66
N THR A 784 9.91 -28.32 -11.19
CA THR A 784 10.29 -27.15 -11.98
C THR A 784 10.39 -25.95 -11.05
N VAL A 785 11.58 -25.38 -10.94
CA VAL A 785 11.85 -24.14 -10.21
C VAL A 785 11.77 -22.97 -11.19
N PHE A 786 11.32 -21.81 -10.72
CA PHE A 786 11.22 -20.57 -11.49
C PHE A 786 11.85 -19.42 -10.72
N ASN A 787 12.68 -18.63 -11.40
CA ASN A 787 13.23 -17.37 -10.86
C ASN A 787 12.48 -16.16 -11.41
N THR A 788 12.91 -14.95 -11.03
CA THR A 788 12.31 -13.70 -11.52
C THR A 788 13.01 -13.21 -12.79
N PRO A 789 12.41 -12.28 -13.56
CA PRO A 789 13.08 -11.60 -14.66
C PRO A 789 14.33 -10.78 -14.30
N ALA A 790 14.70 -10.67 -13.02
CA ALA A 790 15.81 -9.83 -12.55
C ALA A 790 17.11 -10.10 -13.30
N ASN A 791 17.46 -11.39 -13.51
CA ASN A 791 18.67 -11.77 -14.22
C ASN A 791 18.71 -11.14 -15.63
N GLN A 792 17.62 -11.22 -16.40
CA GLN A 792 17.55 -10.58 -17.71
C GLN A 792 17.68 -9.05 -17.63
N TYR A 793 17.06 -8.38 -16.67
CA TYR A 793 17.16 -6.93 -16.54
C TYR A 793 18.55 -6.43 -16.17
N VAL A 794 19.32 -7.21 -15.41
CA VAL A 794 20.69 -6.84 -15.04
C VAL A 794 21.66 -7.01 -16.21
N HIS A 795 21.46 -8.04 -17.04
CA HIS A 795 22.42 -8.42 -18.08
C HIS A 795 22.04 -7.95 -19.49
N THR A 796 20.78 -7.58 -19.75
CA THR A 796 20.34 -7.15 -21.08
C THR A 796 20.99 -5.84 -21.50
N LYS A 797 21.33 -5.73 -22.79
CA LYS A 797 21.74 -4.49 -23.45
C LYS A 797 20.62 -3.87 -24.29
N SER A 798 19.44 -4.49 -24.33
CA SER A 798 18.31 -4.04 -25.15
C SER A 798 17.91 -2.59 -24.86
N PHE A 799 18.18 -2.11 -23.64
CA PHE A 799 17.87 -0.74 -23.23
C PHE A 799 18.90 0.33 -23.64
N GLU A 800 20.14 -0.04 -23.97
CA GLU A 800 21.23 0.93 -24.23
C GLU A 800 20.99 1.82 -25.47
N LYS A 801 20.10 1.39 -26.37
CA LYS A 801 19.77 2.12 -27.61
C LYS A 801 18.77 3.27 -27.41
N TRP A 802 18.05 3.32 -26.28
CA TRP A 802 17.10 4.38 -25.98
C TRP A 802 17.74 5.39 -25.03
N ASP A 803 17.42 6.67 -25.20
CA ASP A 803 17.81 7.67 -24.23
C ASP A 803 17.09 7.48 -22.89
N ARG A 804 17.69 7.98 -21.80
CA ARG A 804 17.18 7.80 -20.44
C ARG A 804 15.77 8.35 -20.24
N ALA A 805 15.41 9.42 -20.95
CA ALA A 805 14.09 10.03 -20.83
C ALA A 805 13.02 9.15 -21.49
N THR A 806 13.38 8.42 -22.54
CA THR A 806 12.50 7.47 -23.24
C THR A 806 12.30 6.16 -22.46
N ILE A 807 13.32 5.65 -21.75
CA ILE A 807 13.20 4.45 -20.89
C ILE A 807 12.33 4.72 -19.66
N GLY A 808 12.36 5.95 -19.17
CA GLY A 808 11.63 6.38 -17.98
C GLY A 808 12.52 6.54 -16.75
N ARG A 809 12.09 7.43 -15.86
CA ARG A 809 12.86 7.83 -14.67
C ARG A 809 13.07 6.71 -13.64
N TYR A 810 12.26 5.66 -13.69
CA TYR A 810 12.22 4.60 -12.68
C TYR A 810 13.24 3.49 -12.92
N HIS A 811 13.70 3.30 -14.17
CA HIS A 811 14.61 2.22 -14.53
C HIS A 811 15.87 2.18 -13.65
N PRO A 812 16.62 3.28 -13.42
CA PRO A 812 17.82 3.24 -12.59
C PRO A 812 17.54 2.82 -11.13
N ASN A 813 16.40 3.23 -10.57
CA ASN A 813 16.06 2.92 -9.18
C ASN A 813 15.67 1.45 -8.98
N THR A 814 15.01 0.86 -9.97
CA THR A 814 14.59 -0.54 -9.96
C THR A 814 15.78 -1.46 -10.29
N LEU A 815 16.71 -0.99 -11.13
CA LEU A 815 17.94 -1.68 -11.51
C LEU A 815 18.88 -2.00 -10.34
N VAL A 816 18.89 -1.16 -9.30
CA VAL A 816 19.57 -1.48 -8.03
C VAL A 816 18.96 -2.71 -7.36
N PHE A 817 17.63 -2.76 -7.28
CA PHE A 817 16.94 -3.90 -6.65
C PHE A 817 17.08 -5.19 -7.48
N GLU A 818 17.07 -5.10 -8.81
CA GLU A 818 17.26 -6.30 -9.64
C GLU A 818 18.63 -6.97 -9.41
N ARG A 819 19.68 -6.23 -9.05
CA ARG A 819 20.99 -6.81 -8.66
C ARG A 819 20.92 -7.60 -7.36
N GLU A 820 20.07 -7.18 -6.43
CA GLU A 820 19.88 -7.86 -5.15
C GLU A 820 19.07 -9.16 -5.30
N MET A 821 18.32 -9.28 -6.40
CA MET A 821 17.40 -10.39 -6.66
C MET A 821 17.91 -11.40 -7.69
N LEU A 822 19.18 -11.30 -8.09
CA LEU A 822 19.81 -12.29 -8.96
C LEU A 822 19.75 -13.68 -8.34
N GLY A 823 19.43 -14.69 -9.14
CA GLY A 823 19.45 -16.07 -8.66
C GLY A 823 18.50 -17.00 -9.38
N GLY A 824 18.22 -18.12 -8.73
CA GLY A 824 17.48 -19.24 -9.29
C GLY A 824 18.13 -20.55 -8.87
N GLY A 825 17.34 -21.51 -8.40
CA GLY A 825 17.88 -22.81 -8.03
C GLY A 825 17.08 -23.58 -6.99
N LEU A 826 17.37 -24.88 -6.92
CA LEU A 826 16.93 -25.77 -5.86
C LEU A 826 18.11 -26.04 -4.92
N PHE A 827 18.06 -25.50 -3.70
CA PHE A 827 19.16 -25.59 -2.74
C PHE A 827 19.02 -26.73 -1.74
N GLY A 828 17.80 -27.29 -1.59
CA GLY A 828 17.54 -28.37 -0.65
C GLY A 828 17.53 -27.91 0.81
N ARG A 829 17.58 -28.81 1.80
CA ARG A 829 17.64 -30.28 1.71
C ARG A 829 16.30 -30.86 1.22
N VAL A 830 16.30 -31.53 0.08
CA VAL A 830 15.10 -32.23 -0.41
C VAL A 830 14.91 -33.52 0.39
N ALA A 831 13.77 -33.65 1.06
CA ALA A 831 13.54 -34.76 1.98
C ALA A 831 12.07 -35.19 2.04
N LEU A 832 11.87 -36.49 2.27
CA LEU A 832 10.61 -37.09 2.66
C LEU A 832 10.61 -37.27 4.17
N TYR A 833 9.67 -36.58 4.82
CA TYR A 833 9.43 -36.68 6.25
C TYR A 833 8.31 -37.70 6.49
N VAL A 834 8.66 -38.86 7.08
CA VAL A 834 7.77 -40.02 7.25
C VAL A 834 7.37 -40.17 8.71
N LYS A 835 6.06 -40.40 8.94
CA LYS A 835 5.51 -40.65 10.27
C LYS A 835 5.79 -42.06 10.80
#